data_AF-A0A2N7VU10-F1
#
_entry.id   AF-A0A2N7VU10-F1
#
_cell.length_a   1.000
_cell.length_b   1.000
_cell.length_c   1.000
_cell.angle_alpha   90.00
_cell.angle_beta   90.00
_cell.angle_gamma   90.00
#
_symmetry.space_group_name_H-M   'P 1'
#
loop_
_entity.id
_entity.type
_entity.pdbx_description
1 polymer ?
#
loop_
_entity_poly.entity_id
_entity_poly.type
_entity_poly.pdbx_seq_one_letter_code
_entity_poly.pdbx_strand_id
1 'polypeptide(L)'
;MFREEQTSMCPLLALVVAIKRDESPGRQERLKELGLQACIVASRRPALTERKTPYWRSIRPAREPGSLFHPAVTAGSTARTASPSDLTTQRQTQTSPLKARNSAQQCALFRPLQCTRCPYAGRDNLLNLPKTPHARGQLMQQHPPTLAQSGPPPAKPTMSQPRADRAVSPQSVLAPCADSRLADAPSDAQPSDDAACAAPTNSDPHALAEALNGVAAALAARGDPNATQAYKSLGDVLLQLDRPAEAEQAYGQALTLRPQDPEALFGLGRLLYAQQRLPEAALASQLAIMVKPDHAQARVNLACVLLDLGRPAEAEATLREAPAHNGGDADVHFTLGLALEKTGRYVEAEAAYRETLKLSPNAVAAHINLGNVLQQSGRLHEAVSAYRQALALNPSVAPSHYNLATLLRALDRPHEAEPLYRRALELAPDYHDARFGLGTLLLSLGRFDEGWRLFESRYALPRFLHCRTKAMLPLPQWQGEPLTGRSLLVWQEDGLGDMIQFGRYLPLLKAAGAARVDVVCESALHRLFSTVEGVDGVLTHETAKSRYNDYDCWTSLLSAPLHVQTTLDSIPSAAYLKVDASRAAYWRERLAHLPPGPRVGVVWKGNPRHHNDAHRSMTSLAALLPLWGWPGASFVSLQKGQDEEEAQRPHAYQPLLALGHELTDFADTAALIDGLDLIVSVDTSTAHLAASLGKPCWVLLPHHDPDWRWLHGRSDSPWYPGTMRVFWQPRAGNWSAPLEAMLQAGLQRFALTQPVSAT
;
A
#
# COMPACT_ATOMS: atom_id res chain seq x y z
N MET A 1 3.92 57.54 -20.20
CA MET A 1 2.73 56.67 -20.07
C MET A 1 2.82 55.91 -18.75
N PHE A 2 2.28 56.49 -17.68
CA PHE A 2 1.81 55.70 -16.55
C PHE A 2 0.37 55.32 -16.86
N ARG A 3 0.08 54.03 -16.91
CA ARG A 3 -1.28 53.48 -16.79
C ARG A 3 -1.18 52.26 -15.90
N GLU A 4 -2.14 52.13 -14.99
CA GLU A 4 -2.16 51.07 -14.01
C GLU A 4 -2.46 49.73 -14.67
N GLU A 5 -1.48 48.84 -14.71
CA GLU A 5 -1.78 47.42 -14.61
C GLU A 5 -1.73 47.05 -13.13
N GLN A 6 -2.90 47.01 -12.49
CA GLN A 6 -3.09 46.45 -11.16
C GLN A 6 -2.81 44.94 -11.20
N THR A 7 -1.52 44.56 -11.20
CA THR A 7 -1.12 43.20 -10.89
C THR A 7 -1.35 42.99 -9.39
N SER A 8 -2.51 42.40 -9.05
CA SER A 8 -2.95 42.15 -7.68
C SER A 8 -1.83 41.53 -6.85
N MET A 9 -1.28 42.31 -5.92
CA MET A 9 -0.24 41.85 -5.02
C MET A 9 -0.91 40.89 -4.02
N CYS A 10 -0.41 39.65 -3.92
CA CYS A 10 -0.98 38.65 -3.02
C CYS A 10 -1.21 39.24 -1.62
N PRO A 11 -2.39 39.09 -0.98
CA PRO A 11 -2.68 39.70 0.32
C PRO A 11 -1.63 39.36 1.38
N LEU A 12 -1.10 38.14 1.36
CA LEU A 12 0.00 37.69 2.23
C LEU A 12 1.31 38.44 1.98
N LEU A 13 1.60 38.86 0.75
CA LEU A 13 2.79 39.66 0.44
C LEU A 13 2.63 41.12 0.90
N ALA A 14 1.42 41.69 0.73
CA ALA A 14 1.08 43.01 1.29
C ALA A 14 1.18 42.99 2.82
N LEU A 15 0.69 41.93 3.44
CA LEU A 15 0.74 41.67 4.87
C LEU A 15 2.17 41.52 5.41
N VAL A 16 3.01 40.69 4.78
CA VAL A 16 4.43 40.56 5.16
C VAL A 16 5.17 41.90 5.02
N VAL A 17 4.82 42.71 4.02
CA VAL A 17 5.36 44.08 3.87
C VAL A 17 4.81 45.05 4.93
N ALA A 18 3.55 44.91 5.35
CA ALA A 18 2.94 45.71 6.42
C ALA A 18 3.53 45.36 7.81
N ILE A 19 3.65 44.07 8.13
CA ILE A 19 4.33 43.57 9.35
C ILE A 19 5.80 44.03 9.37
N LYS A 20 6.46 44.11 8.22
CA LYS A 20 7.83 44.65 8.12
C LYS A 20 7.92 46.16 8.41
N ARG A 21 6.83 46.91 8.26
CA ARG A 21 6.70 48.35 8.57
C ARG A 21 6.24 48.64 10.00
N ASP A 22 5.87 47.62 10.77
CA ASP A 22 5.59 47.74 12.21
C ASP A 22 6.92 47.97 12.97
N GLU A 23 6.94 48.99 13.82
CA GLU A 23 8.11 49.42 14.61
C GLU A 23 8.04 49.01 16.09
N SER A 24 7.05 48.21 16.48
CA SER A 24 6.87 47.76 17.87
C SER A 24 8.03 46.87 18.38
N PRO A 25 8.37 46.94 19.69
CA PRO A 25 9.42 46.12 20.28
C PRO A 25 9.10 44.61 20.23
N GLY A 26 10.14 43.78 20.08
CA GLY A 26 10.02 42.33 19.83
C GLY A 26 9.94 41.92 18.35
N ARG A 27 10.23 42.86 17.43
CA ARG A 27 10.24 42.67 15.97
C ARG A 27 11.25 41.63 15.46
N GLN A 28 12.45 41.57 16.03
CA GLN A 28 13.54 40.73 15.51
C GLN A 28 13.44 39.26 15.93
N GLU A 29 12.95 38.94 17.13
CA GLU A 29 12.60 37.57 17.53
C GLU A 29 11.50 37.00 16.61
N ARG A 30 10.35 37.68 16.50
CA ARG A 30 9.20 37.20 15.72
C ARG A 30 9.53 36.97 14.24
N LEU A 31 10.35 37.82 13.62
CA LEU A 31 10.80 37.62 12.23
C LEU A 31 11.85 36.49 12.06
N LYS A 32 12.58 36.11 13.12
CA LYS A 32 13.46 34.93 13.11
C LYS A 32 12.66 33.64 13.31
N GLU A 33 11.69 33.63 14.23
CA GLU A 33 10.79 32.50 14.49
C GLU A 33 10.01 32.07 13.25
N LEU A 34 9.59 33.03 12.41
CA LEU A 34 8.83 32.77 11.17
C LEU A 34 9.60 32.01 10.07
N GLY A 35 10.91 31.77 10.19
CA GLY A 35 11.70 31.03 9.17
C GLY A 35 11.72 31.66 7.77
N LEU A 36 11.26 32.91 7.63
CA LEU A 36 10.86 33.54 6.35
C LEU A 36 12.00 33.86 5.37
N GLN A 37 13.25 33.49 5.67
CA GLN A 37 14.37 33.69 4.73
C GLN A 37 14.16 32.97 3.39
N ALA A 38 13.46 31.83 3.36
CA ALA A 38 13.21 31.07 2.14
C ALA A 38 12.17 31.72 1.20
N CYS A 39 11.07 32.24 1.73
CA CYS A 39 9.98 32.84 0.93
C CYS A 39 10.40 34.13 0.21
N ILE A 40 11.44 34.80 0.70
CA ILE A 40 12.02 36.02 0.09
C ILE A 40 12.68 35.73 -1.26
N VAL A 41 13.07 34.48 -1.54
CA VAL A 41 13.76 34.11 -2.79
C VAL A 41 12.79 33.80 -3.94
N ALA A 42 11.63 33.20 -3.65
CA ALA A 42 10.68 32.72 -4.65
C ALA A 42 9.91 33.83 -5.40
N SER A 43 9.86 35.05 -4.86
CA SER A 43 9.08 36.18 -5.41
C SER A 43 9.85 37.04 -6.44
N ARG A 44 11.12 36.73 -6.73
CA ARG A 44 11.89 37.40 -7.80
C ARG A 44 11.70 36.70 -9.14
N ARG A 45 10.82 37.23 -10.01
CA ARG A 45 10.89 36.93 -11.45
C ARG A 45 12.19 37.53 -12.03
N PRO A 46 12.92 36.80 -12.89
CA PRO A 46 14.09 37.35 -13.57
C PRO A 46 13.65 38.38 -14.63
N ALA A 47 14.29 39.55 -14.63
CA ALA A 47 14.13 40.51 -15.71
C ALA A 47 14.77 39.96 -17.00
N LEU A 48 14.03 40.03 -18.11
CA LEU A 48 14.55 39.74 -19.44
C LEU A 48 15.51 40.86 -19.88
N THR A 49 16.80 40.55 -19.97
CA THR A 49 17.76 41.30 -20.80
C THR A 49 18.59 40.34 -21.64
N GLU A 50 18.68 40.61 -22.93
CA GLU A 50 19.29 39.71 -23.91
C GLU A 50 20.83 39.75 -23.91
N ARG A 51 21.42 38.55 -24.04
CA ARG A 51 22.67 38.22 -24.76
C ARG A 51 23.96 39.00 -24.41
N LYS A 52 24.91 38.26 -23.81
CA LYS A 52 26.10 37.71 -24.52
C LYS A 52 26.81 36.63 -23.69
N THR A 53 27.23 35.55 -24.35
CA THR A 53 27.95 34.35 -23.85
C THR A 53 29.49 34.54 -23.96
N PRO A 54 30.39 33.61 -23.52
CA PRO A 54 30.21 32.25 -22.96
C PRO A 54 31.07 31.86 -21.71
N TYR A 55 30.77 30.68 -21.15
CA TYR A 55 31.62 29.69 -20.42
C TYR A 55 32.98 30.07 -19.78
N TRP A 56 33.17 29.73 -18.49
CA TRP A 56 34.33 28.98 -17.94
C TRP A 56 33.97 28.25 -16.62
N ARG A 57 34.89 27.45 -16.05
CA ARG A 57 34.60 26.23 -15.25
C ARG A 57 34.65 26.35 -13.70
N SER A 58 33.91 25.43 -13.07
CA SER A 58 34.23 24.63 -11.85
C SER A 58 34.55 25.30 -10.50
N ILE A 59 33.75 24.97 -9.47
CA ILE A 59 34.14 25.03 -8.04
C ILE A 59 33.59 23.80 -7.28
N ARG A 60 34.43 23.20 -6.42
CA ARG A 60 34.09 22.40 -5.22
C ARG A 60 35.24 22.56 -4.19
N PRO A 61 35.07 22.24 -2.90
CA PRO A 61 34.87 23.28 -1.89
C PRO A 61 35.91 23.30 -0.75
N ALA A 62 35.78 24.23 0.20
CA ALA A 62 36.56 24.30 1.44
C ALA A 62 35.66 24.48 2.69
N ARG A 63 36.25 24.31 3.89
CA ARG A 63 35.59 23.91 5.16
C ARG A 63 35.23 25.06 6.13
N GLU A 64 34.50 24.66 7.18
CA GLU A 64 34.10 25.34 8.42
C GLU A 64 35.23 26.00 9.24
N PRO A 65 34.90 26.68 10.36
CA PRO A 65 35.18 26.02 11.66
C PRO A 65 34.16 26.25 12.81
N GLY A 66 33.76 25.17 13.49
CA GLY A 66 34.20 24.81 14.86
C GLY A 66 33.71 25.55 16.12
N SER A 67 33.25 24.77 17.12
CA SER A 67 33.50 25.03 18.55
C SER A 67 33.32 23.77 19.42
N LEU A 68 34.22 23.50 20.37
CA LEU A 68 33.97 23.00 21.74
C LEU A 68 35.28 22.88 22.56
N PHE A 69 35.16 22.62 23.87
CA PHE A 69 36.03 23.18 24.92
C PHE A 69 37.01 22.22 25.64
N HIS A 70 38.11 22.82 26.14
CA HIS A 70 39.00 22.52 27.28
C HIS A 70 39.80 21.18 27.42
N PRO A 71 41.08 21.25 27.89
CA PRO A 71 41.95 20.09 28.18
C PRO A 71 42.39 19.97 29.66
N ALA A 72 43.18 18.94 29.98
CA ALA A 72 44.07 18.91 31.15
C ALA A 72 45.46 18.29 30.82
N VAL A 73 46.52 19.09 31.03
CA VAL A 73 47.83 18.82 31.69
C VAL A 73 48.37 17.35 31.62
N THR A 74 49.58 16.99 31.13
CA THR A 74 50.93 17.56 31.40
C THR A 74 52.02 17.12 30.38
N ALA A 75 53.03 17.96 30.15
CA ALA A 75 54.47 17.72 29.82
C ALA A 75 55.01 16.56 28.93
N GLY A 76 55.97 16.89 28.04
CA GLY A 76 57.27 16.18 28.00
C GLY A 76 57.89 15.77 26.65
N SER A 77 58.87 16.55 26.14
CA SER A 77 60.07 16.12 25.36
C SER A 77 59.93 15.22 24.09
N THR A 78 60.08 15.74 22.87
CA THR A 78 61.31 15.83 22.01
C THR A 78 61.77 14.60 21.19
N ALA A 79 61.82 14.82 19.86
CA ALA A 79 62.93 14.55 18.93
C ALA A 79 63.22 13.14 18.31
N ARG A 80 63.05 13.12 16.97
CA ARG A 80 64.01 12.74 15.90
C ARG A 80 64.37 11.26 15.57
N THR A 81 64.70 11.09 14.27
CA THR A 81 65.61 10.09 13.63
C THR A 81 65.20 8.60 13.67
N ALA A 82 65.60 7.71 12.74
CA ALA A 82 66.14 7.83 11.37
C ALA A 82 65.96 6.48 10.63
N SER A 83 66.30 6.42 9.33
CA SER A 83 66.09 5.29 8.41
C SER A 83 67.25 4.24 8.43
N PRO A 84 67.53 3.45 7.36
CA PRO A 84 66.99 2.09 7.11
C PRO A 84 68.10 1.03 6.84
N SER A 85 67.73 -0.22 6.50
CA SER A 85 68.51 -1.28 5.80
C SER A 85 67.91 -2.66 6.10
N ASP A 86 68.05 -3.76 5.35
CA ASP A 86 68.45 -3.96 3.93
C ASP A 86 68.12 -5.40 3.48
N LEU A 87 68.00 -5.64 2.15
CA LEU A 87 68.45 -6.83 1.37
C LEU A 87 67.94 -8.26 1.78
N THR A 88 67.80 -9.28 0.92
CA THR A 88 68.11 -9.46 -0.51
C THR A 88 67.28 -10.61 -1.13
N THR A 89 66.86 -10.46 -2.40
CA THR A 89 66.85 -11.44 -3.54
C THR A 89 66.87 -12.97 -3.29
N GLN A 90 66.29 -13.87 -4.11
CA GLN A 90 66.03 -13.93 -5.58
C GLN A 90 65.15 -15.19 -5.85
N ARG A 91 64.65 -15.61 -7.05
CA ARG A 91 64.70 -15.19 -8.47
C ARG A 91 63.53 -15.87 -9.26
N GLN A 92 62.89 -15.17 -10.22
CA GLN A 92 62.29 -15.61 -11.54
C GLN A 92 61.49 -16.94 -11.67
N THR A 93 60.50 -17.12 -12.57
CA THR A 93 60.22 -16.50 -13.90
C THR A 93 58.72 -16.33 -14.22
N GLN A 94 58.39 -15.20 -14.87
CA GLN A 94 57.51 -15.04 -16.05
C GLN A 94 56.19 -15.85 -16.17
N THR A 95 55.05 -15.17 -16.16
CA THR A 95 54.39 -14.67 -17.40
C THR A 95 53.26 -13.69 -17.07
N SER A 96 52.95 -12.79 -18.01
CA SER A 96 52.07 -11.63 -17.80
C SER A 96 50.75 -11.76 -18.62
N PRO A 97 49.92 -10.72 -18.80
CA PRO A 97 48.68 -10.58 -18.03
C PRO A 97 47.43 -10.45 -18.90
N LEU A 98 46.22 -10.41 -18.32
CA LEU A 98 45.12 -9.61 -18.88
C LEU A 98 44.00 -9.27 -17.87
N LYS A 99 43.99 -7.99 -17.50
CA LYS A 99 42.93 -7.16 -16.88
C LYS A 99 41.54 -7.82 -16.71
N ALA A 100 41.18 -8.05 -15.46
CA ALA A 100 39.77 -8.09 -15.05
C ALA A 100 39.07 -6.75 -15.38
N ARG A 101 37.89 -6.80 -15.98
CA ARG A 101 36.98 -5.66 -16.13
C ARG A 101 35.82 -5.79 -15.15
N ASN A 102 35.49 -4.68 -14.49
CA ASN A 102 34.37 -4.58 -13.57
C ASN A 102 33.04 -4.90 -14.26
N SER A 103 32.24 -5.77 -13.64
CA SER A 103 30.80 -5.95 -13.91
C SER A 103 29.97 -5.57 -12.67
N ALA A 104 30.32 -4.44 -12.04
CA ALA A 104 29.60 -3.85 -10.91
C ALA A 104 28.85 -2.57 -11.33
N GLN A 105 28.08 -2.63 -12.42
CA GLN A 105 27.23 -1.53 -12.89
C GLN A 105 26.19 -2.00 -13.93
N GLN A 106 25.02 -2.49 -13.47
CA GLN A 106 23.72 -2.43 -14.18
C GLN A 106 22.60 -3.13 -13.37
N CYS A 107 22.11 -2.47 -12.31
CA CYS A 107 20.83 -2.78 -11.66
C CYS A 107 20.34 -1.52 -10.93
N ALA A 108 20.00 -0.47 -11.69
CA ALA A 108 19.61 0.83 -11.17
C ALA A 108 18.45 1.48 -11.96
N LEU A 109 17.48 0.67 -12.39
CA LEU A 109 16.26 1.13 -13.06
C LEU A 109 15.00 0.41 -12.52
N PHE A 110 14.74 0.51 -11.21
CA PHE A 110 13.40 0.45 -10.61
C PHE A 110 13.46 1.00 -9.18
N ARG A 111 13.34 2.32 -9.03
CA ARG A 111 13.00 2.92 -7.72
C ARG A 111 11.48 2.89 -7.56
N PRO A 112 10.92 2.47 -6.41
CA PRO A 112 9.52 2.73 -6.10
C PRO A 112 9.35 4.25 -5.88
N LEU A 113 8.74 4.93 -6.85
CA LEU A 113 8.27 6.30 -6.65
C LEU A 113 7.05 6.23 -5.73
N GLN A 114 7.18 6.78 -4.52
CA GLN A 114 6.07 6.91 -3.58
C GLN A 114 4.98 7.80 -4.18
N CYS A 115 3.82 7.23 -4.47
CA CYS A 115 2.67 7.99 -4.93
C CYS A 115 1.94 8.59 -3.71
N THR A 116 2.04 9.91 -3.54
CA THR A 116 1.51 10.65 -2.38
C THR A 116 0.01 10.99 -2.48
N ARG A 117 -0.77 10.30 -3.33
CA ARG A 117 -2.17 10.67 -3.65
C ARG A 117 -3.21 9.53 -3.55
N CYS A 118 -3.00 8.53 -2.70
CA CYS A 118 -4.07 7.62 -2.28
C CYS A 118 -3.92 7.29 -0.77
N PRO A 119 -4.79 7.78 0.13
CA PRO A 119 -4.57 7.60 1.58
C PRO A 119 -5.08 6.26 2.14
N TYR A 120 -5.89 5.48 1.41
CA TYR A 120 -6.69 4.39 2.00
C TYR A 120 -6.55 3.01 1.31
N ALA A 121 -5.53 2.80 0.48
CA ALA A 121 -5.24 1.47 -0.06
C ALA A 121 -3.73 1.23 -0.34
N GLY A 122 -3.02 0.71 0.66
CA GLY A 122 -1.65 0.21 0.50
C GLY A 122 -0.60 0.77 1.47
N ARG A 123 -0.67 0.34 2.73
CA ARG A 123 0.54 0.06 3.52
C ARG A 123 0.42 -1.36 4.08
N ASP A 124 1.49 -2.12 3.93
CA ASP A 124 1.54 -3.55 4.21
C ASP A 124 1.30 -3.85 5.69
N ASN A 125 0.54 -4.92 5.97
CA ASN A 125 0.27 -5.40 7.33
C ASN A 125 1.56 -5.97 7.95
N LEU A 126 2.38 -5.12 8.59
CA LEU A 126 3.64 -5.51 9.23
C LEU A 126 3.46 -5.70 10.74
N LEU A 127 3.00 -6.89 11.13
CA LEU A 127 2.92 -7.31 12.54
C LEU A 127 4.30 -7.66 13.12
N ASN A 128 5.06 -6.65 13.56
CA ASN A 128 6.24 -6.84 14.41
C ASN A 128 5.87 -6.66 15.89
N LEU A 129 5.67 -7.77 16.61
CA LEU A 129 5.36 -7.78 18.04
C LEU A 129 6.62 -8.01 18.90
N PRO A 130 6.89 -7.17 19.92
CA PRO A 130 7.81 -7.54 21.00
C PRO A 130 7.16 -8.58 21.93
N LYS A 131 7.94 -9.57 22.38
CA LYS A 131 7.47 -10.68 23.22
C LYS A 131 7.35 -10.26 24.69
N THR A 132 6.18 -10.40 25.31
CA THR A 132 5.99 -10.43 26.78
C THR A 132 4.95 -11.50 27.20
N PRO A 133 5.03 -12.05 28.43
CA PRO A 133 4.40 -13.33 28.77
C PRO A 133 2.95 -13.24 29.31
N HIS A 134 2.29 -14.41 29.30
CA HIS A 134 0.87 -14.64 29.64
C HIS A 134 0.42 -14.23 31.06
N ALA A 135 -0.87 -13.87 31.15
CA ALA A 135 -1.71 -14.11 32.33
C ALA A 135 -2.95 -14.94 31.93
N ARG A 136 -3.38 -15.86 32.81
CA ARG A 136 -4.53 -16.76 32.60
C ARG A 136 -5.86 -16.06 32.96
N GLY A 137 -6.92 -16.35 32.22
CA GLY A 137 -8.32 -16.00 32.53
C GLY A 137 -9.26 -17.13 32.08
N GLN A 138 -10.35 -17.36 32.83
CA GLN A 138 -11.12 -18.61 32.78
C GLN A 138 -12.25 -18.67 31.74
N LEU A 139 -12.69 -19.90 31.44
CA LEU A 139 -13.83 -20.20 30.57
C LEU A 139 -15.16 -19.69 31.14
N MET A 140 -16.07 -19.28 30.24
CA MET A 140 -17.50 -19.53 30.40
C MET A 140 -18.09 -20.04 29.08
N GLN A 141 -18.89 -21.11 29.19
CA GLN A 141 -19.64 -21.73 28.10
C GLN A 141 -21.05 -21.12 28.07
N GLN A 142 -21.59 -20.79 26.89
CA GLN A 142 -23.04 -20.67 26.67
C GLN A 142 -23.41 -21.23 25.30
N HIS A 143 -24.56 -21.93 25.24
CA HIS A 143 -25.08 -22.62 24.07
C HIS A 143 -25.88 -21.69 23.14
N PRO A 144 -26.04 -22.04 21.84
CA PRO A 144 -26.73 -21.20 20.85
C PRO A 144 -28.24 -21.49 20.75
N PRO A 145 -29.04 -20.54 20.23
CA PRO A 145 -30.38 -20.82 19.70
C PRO A 145 -30.41 -20.93 18.17
N THR A 146 -31.04 -22.02 17.76
CA THR A 146 -31.59 -22.52 16.50
C THR A 146 -32.04 -21.54 15.40
N LEU A 147 -31.98 -22.04 14.16
CA LEU A 147 -32.53 -21.48 12.91
C LEU A 147 -34.07 -21.31 12.89
N ALA A 148 -34.54 -20.36 12.07
CA ALA A 148 -35.88 -20.35 11.49
C ALA A 148 -35.82 -19.90 10.01
N GLN A 149 -36.72 -20.41 9.16
CA GLN A 149 -36.60 -20.36 7.69
C GLN A 149 -37.62 -19.42 7.01
N SER A 150 -37.18 -18.87 5.86
CA SER A 150 -37.93 -18.62 4.60
C SER A 150 -39.24 -17.79 4.57
N GLY A 151 -39.24 -16.77 3.69
CA GLY A 151 -40.42 -16.17 3.04
C GLY A 151 -40.02 -15.53 1.70
N PRO A 152 -40.86 -15.55 0.63
CA PRO A 152 -40.48 -15.15 -0.73
C PRO A 152 -40.63 -13.64 -1.02
N PRO A 153 -39.99 -13.10 -2.08
CA PRO A 153 -40.01 -11.67 -2.40
C PRO A 153 -41.18 -11.23 -3.31
N PRO A 154 -41.70 -10.00 -3.17
CA PRO A 154 -42.60 -9.38 -4.16
C PRO A 154 -41.84 -8.70 -5.31
N ALA A 155 -42.59 -8.34 -6.36
CA ALA A 155 -42.06 -8.06 -7.71
C ALA A 155 -41.53 -6.63 -7.96
N LYS A 156 -40.81 -6.50 -9.08
CA LYS A 156 -40.22 -5.26 -9.63
C LYS A 156 -41.27 -4.21 -10.04
N PRO A 157 -40.97 -2.91 -9.90
CA PRO A 157 -41.46 -1.86 -10.78
C PRO A 157 -40.47 -1.52 -11.91
N THR A 158 -40.96 -0.78 -12.90
CA THR A 158 -40.39 -0.55 -14.24
C THR A 158 -39.28 0.51 -14.33
N MET A 159 -38.51 0.47 -15.42
CA MET A 159 -37.47 1.44 -15.76
C MET A 159 -38.00 2.87 -15.96
N SER A 160 -37.22 3.85 -15.53
CA SER A 160 -37.23 5.23 -16.04
C SER A 160 -35.79 5.68 -16.31
N GLN A 161 -35.55 6.34 -17.45
CA GLN A 161 -34.22 6.70 -17.95
C GLN A 161 -33.50 7.70 -17.02
N PRO A 162 -32.18 7.57 -16.79
CA PRO A 162 -31.38 8.62 -16.17
C PRO A 162 -31.07 9.74 -17.19
N ARG A 163 -31.19 10.99 -16.75
CA ARG A 163 -30.65 12.16 -17.45
C ARG A 163 -29.13 12.17 -17.33
N ALA A 164 -28.46 12.88 -18.25
CA ALA A 164 -27.02 13.06 -18.20
C ALA A 164 -26.62 13.94 -17.02
N ASP A 165 -25.75 13.43 -16.13
CA ASP A 165 -25.19 14.17 -15.01
C ASP A 165 -23.66 14.18 -15.02
N ARG A 166 -23.12 15.23 -14.39
CA ARG A 166 -21.72 15.65 -14.49
C ARG A 166 -20.77 14.72 -13.74
N ALA A 167 -19.54 14.58 -14.27
CA ALA A 167 -18.47 13.86 -13.61
C ALA A 167 -18.12 14.51 -12.25
N VAL A 168 -18.23 13.73 -11.17
CA VAL A 168 -17.80 14.11 -9.82
C VAL A 168 -16.40 13.55 -9.57
N SER A 169 -15.42 14.43 -9.38
CA SER A 169 -14.05 14.02 -9.03
C SER A 169 -13.96 13.57 -7.57
N PRO A 170 -13.20 12.50 -7.24
CA PRO A 170 -13.07 12.03 -5.87
C PRO A 170 -12.24 13.02 -5.03
N GLN A 171 -12.90 13.77 -4.16
CA GLN A 171 -12.23 14.61 -3.16
C GLN A 171 -11.63 13.75 -2.04
N SER A 172 -10.47 14.16 -1.54
CA SER A 172 -9.77 13.53 -0.43
C SER A 172 -10.55 13.61 0.88
N VAL A 173 -10.64 12.50 1.62
CA VAL A 173 -11.24 12.42 2.97
C VAL A 173 -10.30 13.04 4.01
N LEU A 174 -10.09 14.35 3.89
CA LEU A 174 -9.35 15.24 4.80
C LEU A 174 -10.12 16.57 5.03
N ALA A 175 -11.43 16.57 4.79
CA ALA A 175 -12.29 17.64 5.29
C ALA A 175 -12.42 17.50 6.84
N PRO A 176 -11.91 18.44 7.65
CA PRO A 176 -12.25 18.49 9.06
C PRO A 176 -13.75 18.81 9.22
N CYS A 177 -14.34 18.46 10.37
CA CYS A 177 -15.76 18.63 10.64
C CYS A 177 -16.20 20.10 10.51
N ALA A 178 -16.82 20.42 9.36
CA ALA A 178 -17.49 21.69 9.10
C ALA A 178 -18.98 21.47 8.82
N ASP A 179 -19.61 20.52 9.54
CA ASP A 179 -21.07 20.38 9.62
C ASP A 179 -21.47 19.51 10.84
N SER A 180 -21.71 20.16 11.98
CA SER A 180 -22.38 19.55 13.14
C SER A 180 -22.83 20.58 14.20
N ARG A 181 -23.55 21.63 13.78
CA ARG A 181 -24.30 22.51 14.69
C ARG A 181 -25.62 22.98 14.08
N LEU A 182 -26.66 22.14 14.19
CA LEU A 182 -28.08 22.51 14.18
C LEU A 182 -28.91 21.28 14.62
N ALA A 183 -29.13 21.14 15.93
CA ALA A 183 -30.12 20.23 16.54
C ALA A 183 -30.37 20.63 18.01
N ASP A 184 -31.64 20.70 18.40
CA ASP A 184 -32.16 21.44 19.56
C ASP A 184 -31.88 20.89 20.97
N ALA A 185 -31.95 21.78 21.97
CA ALA A 185 -32.36 21.51 23.36
C ALA A 185 -33.01 22.80 23.96
N PRO A 186 -33.95 22.70 24.93
CA PRO A 186 -35.04 23.68 25.07
C PRO A 186 -34.71 24.94 25.89
N SER A 187 -35.49 26.00 25.64
CA SER A 187 -35.40 27.30 26.32
C SER A 187 -36.22 27.37 27.61
N ASP A 188 -35.59 27.73 28.72
CA ASP A 188 -36.25 28.26 29.93
C ASP A 188 -35.34 29.28 30.65
N ALA A 189 -35.40 30.54 30.20
CA ALA A 189 -34.96 31.73 30.94
C ALA A 189 -35.63 32.98 30.35
N GLN A 190 -36.19 33.84 31.21
CA GLN A 190 -36.84 35.09 30.78
C GLN A 190 -35.83 36.23 30.50
N PRO A 191 -36.21 37.23 29.69
CA PRO A 191 -35.25 38.18 29.11
C PRO A 191 -34.85 39.32 30.06
N SER A 192 -33.65 39.85 29.85
CA SER A 192 -33.22 41.17 30.32
C SER A 192 -32.88 42.06 29.11
N ASP A 193 -33.23 43.33 29.18
CA ASP A 193 -33.19 44.26 28.05
C ASP A 193 -31.79 44.53 27.49
N ASP A 194 -31.58 44.17 26.21
CA ASP A 194 -30.63 44.83 25.30
C ASP A 194 -30.95 44.45 23.85
N ALA A 195 -31.99 45.10 23.29
CA ALA A 195 -32.55 44.77 21.97
C ALA A 195 -31.91 45.57 20.82
N ALA A 196 -30.74 45.14 20.34
CA ALA A 196 -30.21 45.52 19.03
C ALA A 196 -29.35 44.38 18.43
N CYS A 197 -29.46 44.16 17.11
CA CYS A 197 -28.73 43.12 16.35
C CYS A 197 -29.11 41.65 16.62
N ALA A 198 -30.39 41.30 16.44
CA ALA A 198 -30.76 39.93 16.05
C ALA A 198 -30.64 39.76 14.52
N ALA A 199 -29.92 38.76 14.05
CA ALA A 199 -29.80 38.45 12.61
C ALA A 199 -30.98 37.57 12.12
N PRO A 200 -31.45 37.74 10.86
CA PRO A 200 -32.59 36.99 10.35
C PRO A 200 -32.22 35.55 9.96
N THR A 201 -32.75 34.58 10.70
CA THR A 201 -32.46 33.13 10.58
C THR A 201 -33.15 32.44 9.39
N ASN A 202 -33.38 33.15 8.28
CA ASN A 202 -34.00 32.59 7.07
C ASN A 202 -33.69 33.41 5.80
N SER A 203 -32.51 34.05 5.75
CA SER A 203 -32.07 34.82 4.58
C SER A 203 -31.38 33.93 3.54
N ASP A 204 -31.72 34.11 2.26
CA ASP A 204 -31.00 33.52 1.13
C ASP A 204 -29.50 33.86 1.24
N PRO A 205 -28.59 32.87 1.22
CA PRO A 205 -27.14 33.11 1.32
C PRO A 205 -26.61 34.05 0.23
N HIS A 206 -27.20 34.08 -0.97
CA HIS A 206 -26.82 35.05 -2.01
C HIS A 206 -27.20 36.48 -1.61
N ALA A 207 -28.45 36.71 -1.21
CA ALA A 207 -28.90 38.01 -0.71
C ALA A 207 -28.12 38.45 0.55
N LEU A 208 -27.75 37.51 1.43
CA LEU A 208 -26.90 37.77 2.59
C LEU A 208 -25.49 38.21 2.18
N ALA A 209 -24.88 37.57 1.19
CA ALA A 209 -23.56 37.97 0.67
C ALA A 209 -23.61 39.38 0.03
N GLU A 210 -24.65 39.70 -0.75
CA GLU A 210 -24.82 41.04 -1.32
C GLU A 210 -25.02 42.11 -0.24
N ALA A 211 -25.86 41.83 0.76
CA ALA A 211 -26.08 42.71 1.90
C ALA A 211 -24.79 42.93 2.72
N LEU A 212 -24.04 41.86 3.02
CA LEU A 212 -22.78 41.94 3.74
C LEU A 212 -21.71 42.73 2.96
N ASN A 213 -21.65 42.60 1.64
CA ASN A 213 -20.75 43.39 0.80
C ASN A 213 -21.09 44.88 0.82
N GLY A 214 -22.37 45.23 0.67
CA GLY A 214 -22.84 46.61 0.77
C GLY A 214 -22.59 47.23 2.15
N VAL A 215 -22.87 46.49 3.22
CA VAL A 215 -22.59 46.90 4.60
C VAL A 215 -21.10 47.07 4.84
N ALA A 216 -20.26 46.10 4.45
CA ALA A 216 -18.81 46.16 4.65
C ALA A 216 -18.18 47.37 3.94
N ALA A 217 -18.57 47.63 2.68
CA ALA A 217 -18.12 48.79 1.93
C ALA A 217 -18.56 50.13 2.55
N ALA A 218 -19.83 50.22 3.02
CA ALA A 218 -20.35 51.42 3.65
C ALA A 218 -19.69 51.70 5.02
N LEU A 219 -19.38 50.67 5.80
CA LEU A 219 -18.63 50.77 7.05
C LEU A 219 -17.18 51.19 6.78
N ALA A 220 -16.50 50.56 5.81
CA ALA A 220 -15.13 50.88 5.44
C ALA A 220 -14.97 52.33 4.96
N ALA A 221 -15.90 52.82 4.13
CA ALA A 221 -15.91 54.20 3.65
C ALA A 221 -16.09 55.26 4.77
N ARG A 222 -16.64 54.85 5.92
CA ARG A 222 -16.80 55.69 7.12
C ARG A 222 -15.66 55.53 8.13
N GLY A 223 -14.70 54.64 7.88
CA GLY A 223 -13.64 54.28 8.83
C GLY A 223 -14.15 53.48 10.04
N ASP A 224 -15.31 52.82 9.94
CA ASP A 224 -15.92 52.09 11.04
C ASP A 224 -15.14 50.79 11.36
N PRO A 225 -14.71 50.55 12.62
CA PRO A 225 -13.99 49.34 13.02
C PRO A 225 -14.71 48.02 12.70
N ASN A 226 -16.05 48.04 12.60
CA ASN A 226 -16.86 46.87 12.29
C ASN A 226 -16.76 46.41 10.82
N ALA A 227 -16.21 47.24 9.93
CA ALA A 227 -15.97 46.89 8.53
C ALA A 227 -15.13 45.60 8.39
N THR A 228 -14.14 45.40 9.27
CA THR A 228 -13.33 44.17 9.31
C THR A 228 -14.21 42.95 9.57
N GLN A 229 -15.14 43.03 10.54
CA GLN A 229 -16.02 41.92 10.89
C GLN A 229 -17.01 41.61 9.76
N ALA A 230 -17.57 42.64 9.12
CA ALA A 230 -18.46 42.48 7.97
C ALA A 230 -17.75 41.79 6.78
N TYR A 231 -16.50 42.17 6.48
CA TYR A 231 -15.71 41.51 5.44
C TYR A 231 -15.31 40.06 5.78
N LYS A 232 -15.07 39.73 7.05
CA LYS A 232 -14.86 38.32 7.47
C LYS A 232 -16.11 37.48 7.26
N SER A 233 -17.24 37.95 7.76
CA SER A 233 -18.54 37.28 7.58
C SER A 233 -18.93 37.14 6.11
N LEU A 234 -18.62 38.14 5.28
CA LEU A 234 -18.76 38.05 3.82
C LEU A 234 -17.90 36.93 3.23
N GLY A 235 -16.62 36.83 3.62
CA GLY A 235 -15.72 35.77 3.19
C GLY A 235 -16.26 34.38 3.54
N ASP A 236 -16.74 34.19 4.77
CA ASP A 236 -17.30 32.91 5.23
C ASP A 236 -18.55 32.49 4.44
N VAL A 237 -19.47 33.43 4.15
CA VAL A 237 -20.67 33.15 3.32
C VAL A 237 -20.29 32.89 1.86
N LEU A 238 -19.30 33.61 1.31
CA LEU A 238 -18.81 33.36 -0.05
C LEU A 238 -18.12 32.00 -0.21
N LEU A 239 -17.50 31.46 0.85
CA LEU A 239 -17.03 30.07 0.86
C LEU A 239 -18.18 29.06 0.82
N GLN A 240 -19.26 29.28 1.57
CA GLN A 240 -20.45 28.43 1.53
C GLN A 240 -21.13 28.43 0.14
N LEU A 241 -21.02 29.55 -0.59
CA LEU A 241 -21.54 29.72 -1.95
C LEU A 241 -20.60 29.19 -3.07
N ASP A 242 -19.47 28.57 -2.75
CA ASP A 242 -18.43 28.17 -3.71
C ASP A 242 -17.94 29.33 -4.62
N ARG A 243 -17.75 30.52 -4.01
CA ARG A 243 -17.23 31.74 -4.67
C ARG A 243 -15.81 32.08 -4.15
N PRO A 244 -14.81 31.20 -4.33
CA PRO A 244 -13.52 31.29 -3.65
C PRO A 244 -12.71 32.54 -4.01
N ALA A 245 -12.81 33.06 -5.23
CA ALA A 245 -12.09 34.26 -5.65
C ALA A 245 -12.61 35.52 -4.94
N GLU A 246 -13.92 35.60 -4.71
CA GLU A 246 -14.55 36.73 -4.00
C GLU A 246 -14.36 36.60 -2.49
N ALA A 247 -14.35 35.37 -1.95
CA ALA A 247 -13.93 35.13 -0.57
C ALA A 247 -12.48 35.57 -0.31
N GLU A 248 -11.53 35.29 -1.24
CA GLU A 248 -10.14 35.76 -1.14
C GLU A 248 -10.06 37.29 -1.12
N GLN A 249 -10.89 37.97 -1.92
CA GLN A 249 -11.00 39.44 -1.91
C GLN A 249 -11.59 39.95 -0.59
N ALA A 250 -12.64 39.34 -0.06
CA ALA A 250 -13.28 39.74 1.19
C ALA A 250 -12.32 39.62 2.38
N TYR A 251 -11.64 38.48 2.54
CA TYR A 251 -10.59 38.35 3.56
C TYR A 251 -9.42 39.32 3.29
N GLY A 252 -9.06 39.57 2.04
CA GLY A 252 -8.07 40.58 1.65
C GLY A 252 -8.43 42.00 2.09
N GLN A 253 -9.71 42.39 1.99
CA GLN A 253 -10.19 43.69 2.51
C GLN A 253 -10.16 43.73 4.04
N ALA A 254 -10.60 42.66 4.72
CA ALA A 254 -10.50 42.56 6.18
C ALA A 254 -9.04 42.74 6.66
N LEU A 255 -8.08 42.09 5.99
CA LEU A 255 -6.64 42.21 6.28
C LEU A 255 -6.02 43.54 5.85
N THR A 256 -6.63 44.26 4.90
CA THR A 256 -6.19 45.62 4.54
C THR A 256 -6.59 46.62 5.63
N LEU A 257 -7.77 46.44 6.23
CA LEU A 257 -8.27 47.26 7.34
C LEU A 257 -7.60 46.91 8.68
N ARG A 258 -7.41 45.61 8.97
CA ARG A 258 -6.71 45.10 10.15
C ARG A 258 -5.73 43.98 9.75
N PRO A 259 -4.45 44.30 9.47
CA PRO A 259 -3.44 43.32 9.09
C PRO A 259 -3.26 42.16 10.08
N GLN A 260 -3.38 42.44 11.38
CA GLN A 260 -3.23 41.45 12.46
C GLN A 260 -4.60 40.97 12.96
N ASP A 261 -5.54 40.64 12.07
CA ASP A 261 -6.81 40.00 12.42
C ASP A 261 -6.68 38.46 12.30
N PRO A 262 -6.67 37.71 13.41
CA PRO A 262 -6.34 36.29 13.38
C PRO A 262 -7.45 35.44 12.74
N GLU A 263 -8.73 35.83 12.87
CA GLU A 263 -9.84 35.12 12.24
C GLU A 263 -9.86 35.32 10.71
N ALA A 264 -9.49 36.51 10.20
CA ALA A 264 -9.32 36.72 8.76
C ALA A 264 -8.15 35.91 8.18
N LEU A 265 -7.04 35.81 8.92
CA LEU A 265 -5.89 34.98 8.54
C LEU A 265 -6.25 33.48 8.53
N PHE A 266 -7.03 33.03 9.51
CA PHE A 266 -7.54 31.66 9.57
C PHE A 266 -8.51 31.34 8.42
N GLY A 267 -9.47 32.23 8.13
CA GLY A 267 -10.39 32.09 7.00
C GLY A 267 -9.67 32.03 5.65
N LEU A 268 -8.71 32.93 5.42
CA LEU A 268 -7.82 32.90 4.26
C LEU A 268 -6.99 31.60 4.19
N GLY A 269 -6.45 31.13 5.32
CA GLY A 269 -5.71 29.87 5.40
C GLY A 269 -6.53 28.64 5.02
N ARG A 270 -7.80 28.59 5.44
CA ARG A 270 -8.75 27.52 5.05
C ARG A 270 -9.07 27.58 3.55
N LEU A 271 -9.34 28.77 3.02
CA LEU A 271 -9.61 28.97 1.60
C LEU A 271 -8.42 28.54 0.72
N LEU A 272 -7.20 28.94 1.09
CA LEU A 272 -5.99 28.56 0.36
C LEU A 272 -5.73 27.05 0.41
N TYR A 273 -6.06 26.39 1.53
CA TYR A 273 -5.97 24.94 1.65
C TYR A 273 -6.96 24.22 0.72
N ALA A 274 -8.22 24.70 0.66
CA ALA A 274 -9.22 24.21 -0.29
C ALA A 274 -8.79 24.38 -1.76
N GLN A 275 -8.14 25.52 -2.09
CA GLN A 275 -7.53 25.77 -3.41
C GLN A 275 -6.23 24.97 -3.67
N GLN A 276 -5.78 24.10 -2.74
CA GLN A 276 -4.51 23.36 -2.80
C GLN A 276 -3.25 24.26 -2.90
N ARG A 277 -3.35 25.53 -2.50
CA ARG A 277 -2.23 26.48 -2.35
C ARG A 277 -1.54 26.27 -1.00
N LEU A 278 -0.98 25.08 -0.83
CA LEU A 278 -0.47 24.59 0.46
C LEU A 278 0.60 25.49 1.10
N PRO A 279 1.59 26.05 0.37
CA PRO A 279 2.58 26.96 0.98
C PRO A 279 1.96 28.25 1.51
N GLU A 280 1.03 28.85 0.78
CA GLU A 280 0.31 30.05 1.20
C GLU A 280 -0.65 29.77 2.36
N ALA A 281 -1.33 28.62 2.35
CA ALA A 281 -2.21 28.16 3.43
C ALA A 281 -1.45 27.95 4.74
N ALA A 282 -0.25 27.36 4.67
CA ALA A 282 0.63 27.19 5.82
C ALA A 282 1.04 28.55 6.41
N LEU A 283 1.49 29.49 5.54
CA LEU A 283 1.88 30.83 5.97
C LEU A 283 0.73 31.61 6.61
N ALA A 284 -0.46 31.60 6.00
CA ALA A 284 -1.65 32.25 6.56
C ALA A 284 -2.00 31.70 7.96
N SER A 285 -1.95 30.38 8.13
CA SER A 285 -2.24 29.71 9.40
C SER A 285 -1.16 29.99 10.47
N GLN A 286 0.12 30.02 10.08
CA GLN A 286 1.22 30.42 10.96
C GLN A 286 1.08 31.86 11.46
N LEU A 287 0.69 32.78 10.57
CA LEU A 287 0.45 34.19 10.94
C LEU A 287 -0.75 34.32 11.88
N ALA A 288 -1.82 33.55 11.67
CA ALA A 288 -2.97 33.52 12.59
C ALA A 288 -2.56 33.08 14.01
N ILE A 289 -1.74 32.02 14.12
CA ILE A 289 -1.22 31.52 15.40
C ILE A 289 -0.25 32.53 16.05
N MET A 290 0.60 33.19 15.27
CA MET A 290 1.52 34.21 15.80
C MET A 290 0.78 35.43 16.38
N VAL A 291 -0.34 35.83 15.76
CA VAL A 291 -1.21 36.91 16.27
C VAL A 291 -2.02 36.45 17.49
N LYS A 292 -2.48 35.19 17.49
CA LYS A 292 -3.33 34.60 18.52
C LYS A 292 -2.84 33.18 18.88
N PRO A 293 -1.88 33.05 19.81
CA PRO A 293 -1.21 31.77 20.11
C PRO A 293 -2.12 30.63 20.58
N ASP A 294 -3.28 30.99 21.13
CA ASP A 294 -4.34 30.11 21.62
C ASP A 294 -5.38 29.70 20.55
N HIS A 295 -5.17 30.09 19.28
CA HIS A 295 -6.10 29.75 18.19
C HIS A 295 -5.99 28.27 17.77
N ALA A 296 -6.59 27.37 18.55
CA ALA A 296 -6.58 25.92 18.33
C ALA A 296 -6.98 25.51 16.89
N GLN A 297 -8.03 26.11 16.33
CA GLN A 297 -8.45 25.81 14.94
C GLN A 297 -7.41 26.22 13.88
N ALA A 298 -6.63 27.29 14.10
CA ALA A 298 -5.54 27.67 13.19
C ALA A 298 -4.37 26.68 13.29
N ARG A 299 -4.09 26.13 14.49
CA ARG A 299 -3.14 25.03 14.69
C ARG A 299 -3.60 23.75 13.98
N VAL A 300 -4.88 23.40 14.04
CA VAL A 300 -5.48 22.28 13.27
C VAL A 300 -5.33 22.52 11.77
N ASN A 301 -5.68 23.70 11.25
CA ASN A 301 -5.55 24.00 9.82
C ASN A 301 -4.08 23.92 9.35
N LEU A 302 -3.14 24.48 10.12
CA LEU A 302 -1.71 24.37 9.85
C LEU A 302 -1.26 22.89 9.86
N ALA A 303 -1.71 22.11 10.82
CA ALA A 303 -1.37 20.68 10.91
C ALA A 303 -1.90 19.89 9.71
N CYS A 304 -3.15 20.10 9.26
CA CYS A 304 -3.68 19.48 8.04
C CYS A 304 -2.84 19.84 6.80
N VAL A 305 -2.49 21.13 6.63
CA VAL A 305 -1.62 21.57 5.53
C VAL A 305 -0.23 20.93 5.61
N LEU A 306 0.36 20.82 6.81
CA LEU A 306 1.65 20.15 7.03
C LEU A 306 1.57 18.64 6.75
N LEU A 307 0.46 17.98 7.05
CA LEU A 307 0.25 16.56 6.74
C LEU A 307 0.19 16.31 5.23
N ASP A 308 -0.34 17.23 4.43
CA ASP A 308 -0.39 17.14 2.97
C ASP A 308 0.90 17.59 2.29
N LEU A 309 1.66 18.49 2.92
CA LEU A 309 3.05 18.79 2.58
C LEU A 309 4.03 17.65 2.95
N GLY A 310 3.58 16.58 3.58
CA GLY A 310 4.41 15.44 3.98
C GLY A 310 5.32 15.71 5.20
N ARG A 311 4.92 16.65 6.07
CA ARG A 311 5.67 17.11 7.26
C ARG A 311 4.96 16.72 8.58
N PRO A 312 4.69 15.42 8.83
CA PRO A 312 3.84 15.00 9.96
C PRO A 312 4.44 15.30 11.34
N ALA A 313 5.77 15.29 11.49
CA ALA A 313 6.41 15.62 12.77
C ALA A 313 6.21 17.10 13.18
N GLU A 314 6.11 18.00 12.20
CA GLU A 314 5.84 19.42 12.46
C GLU A 314 4.36 19.67 12.73
N ALA A 315 3.47 18.90 12.07
CA ALA A 315 2.04 18.88 12.40
C ALA A 315 1.83 18.39 13.85
N GLU A 316 2.51 17.32 14.26
CA GLU A 316 2.48 16.77 15.61
C GLU A 316 2.95 17.80 16.66
N ALA A 317 4.06 18.50 16.41
CA ALA A 317 4.55 19.56 17.29
C ALA A 317 3.55 20.73 17.40
N THR A 318 3.05 21.21 16.26
CA THR A 318 2.05 22.30 16.18
C THR A 318 0.80 22.01 17.02
N LEU A 319 0.37 20.75 17.05
CA LEU A 319 -0.82 20.30 17.79
C LEU A 319 -0.57 20.07 19.28
N ARG A 320 0.62 19.62 19.70
CA ARG A 320 0.94 19.48 21.14
C ARG A 320 1.09 20.80 21.87
N GLU A 321 1.35 21.87 21.14
CA GLU A 321 1.34 23.25 21.64
C GLU A 321 -0.07 23.88 21.70
N ALA A 322 -1.12 23.20 21.23
CA ALA A 322 -2.47 23.73 21.33
C ALA A 322 -2.93 23.75 22.80
N PRO A 323 -3.38 24.91 23.32
CA PRO A 323 -3.94 24.96 24.67
C PRO A 323 -5.28 24.21 24.74
N ALA A 324 -5.52 23.55 25.88
CA ALA A 324 -6.74 22.80 26.14
C ALA A 324 -7.95 23.76 26.27
N HIS A 325 -8.95 23.59 25.41
CA HIS A 325 -10.13 24.44 25.31
C HIS A 325 -11.39 23.61 24.98
N ASN A 326 -12.41 23.74 25.83
CA ASN A 326 -13.70 23.03 25.86
C ASN A 326 -14.60 23.08 24.58
N GLY A 327 -14.07 23.45 23.41
CA GLY A 327 -14.78 23.42 22.12
C GLY A 327 -13.92 23.14 20.88
N GLY A 328 -12.61 22.86 21.04
CA GLY A 328 -11.70 22.56 19.92
C GLY A 328 -10.82 21.32 20.11
N ASP A 329 -10.75 20.78 21.32
CA ASP A 329 -9.84 19.68 21.68
C ASP A 329 -10.08 18.40 20.85
N ALA A 330 -11.32 18.12 20.42
CA ALA A 330 -11.64 16.94 19.61
C ALA A 330 -10.93 16.95 18.25
N ASP A 331 -10.94 18.09 17.55
CA ASP A 331 -10.27 18.24 16.25
C ASP A 331 -8.74 18.21 16.41
N VAL A 332 -8.21 18.81 17.48
CA VAL A 332 -6.79 18.75 17.83
C VAL A 332 -6.34 17.31 18.02
N HIS A 333 -7.07 16.52 18.83
CA HIS A 333 -6.80 15.11 19.05
C HIS A 333 -6.96 14.27 17.78
N PHE A 334 -7.97 14.56 16.93
CA PHE A 334 -8.17 13.83 15.67
C PHE A 334 -6.99 14.05 14.70
N THR A 335 -6.60 15.30 14.48
CA THR A 335 -5.47 15.64 13.59
C THR A 335 -4.13 15.17 14.17
N LEU A 336 -4.00 15.09 15.51
CA LEU A 336 -2.83 14.51 16.17
C LEU A 336 -2.76 13.00 15.92
N GLY A 337 -3.89 12.30 15.96
CA GLY A 337 -4.00 10.90 15.56
C GLY A 337 -3.52 10.67 14.13
N LEU A 338 -3.97 11.50 13.18
CA LEU A 338 -3.51 11.45 11.78
C LEU A 338 -1.99 11.65 11.63
N ALA A 339 -1.39 12.55 12.41
CA ALA A 339 0.05 12.81 12.39
C ALA A 339 0.87 11.63 12.96
N LEU A 340 0.41 11.06 14.07
CA LEU A 340 1.01 9.89 14.72
C LEU A 340 0.86 8.63 13.85
N GLU A 341 -0.25 8.46 13.15
CA GLU A 341 -0.48 7.38 12.20
C GLU A 341 0.48 7.49 11.00
N LYS A 342 0.65 8.68 10.40
CA LYS A 342 1.62 8.88 9.29
C LYS A 342 3.07 8.57 9.69
N THR A 343 3.42 8.74 10.97
CA THR A 343 4.74 8.38 11.54
C THR A 343 4.84 6.96 12.10
N GLY A 344 3.76 6.16 12.05
CA GLY A 344 3.74 4.76 12.51
C GLY A 344 3.61 4.57 14.03
N ARG A 345 3.30 5.64 14.77
CA ARG A 345 3.15 5.63 16.25
C ARG A 345 1.73 5.21 16.64
N TYR A 346 1.36 3.99 16.25
CA TYR A 346 -0.02 3.49 16.32
C TYR A 346 -0.64 3.51 17.72
N VAL A 347 0.12 3.20 18.79
CA VAL A 347 -0.38 3.25 20.18
C VAL A 347 -0.80 4.66 20.59
N GLU A 348 -0.04 5.68 20.17
CA GLU A 348 -0.36 7.08 20.48
C GLU A 348 -1.47 7.63 19.57
N ALA A 349 -1.50 7.20 18.30
CA ALA A 349 -2.59 7.51 17.38
C ALA A 349 -3.93 6.96 17.90
N GLU A 350 -3.95 5.72 18.42
CA GLU A 350 -5.11 5.11 19.07
C GLU A 350 -5.57 5.96 20.27
N ALA A 351 -4.64 6.36 21.15
CA ALA A 351 -4.98 7.21 22.29
C ALA A 351 -5.61 8.53 21.85
N ALA A 352 -5.05 9.21 20.84
CA ALA A 352 -5.58 10.46 20.31
C ALA A 352 -6.98 10.29 19.68
N TYR A 353 -7.22 9.23 18.90
CA TYR A 353 -8.57 8.94 18.37
C TYR A 353 -9.56 8.57 19.49
N ARG A 354 -9.13 7.91 20.58
CA ARG A 354 -9.99 7.64 21.73
C ARG A 354 -10.33 8.91 22.53
N GLU A 355 -9.42 9.88 22.68
CA GLU A 355 -9.76 11.18 23.25
C GLU A 355 -10.75 11.96 22.36
N THR A 356 -10.56 11.93 21.04
CA THR A 356 -11.52 12.48 20.06
C THR A 356 -12.93 11.90 20.29
N LEU A 357 -13.03 10.58 20.49
CA LEU A 357 -14.31 9.89 20.70
C LEU A 357 -14.92 10.08 22.10
N LYS A 358 -14.15 10.49 23.11
CA LYS A 358 -14.71 10.93 24.40
C LYS A 358 -15.37 12.30 24.29
N LEU A 359 -14.75 13.20 23.53
CA LEU A 359 -15.22 14.57 23.33
C LEU A 359 -16.34 14.65 22.29
N SER A 360 -16.25 13.83 21.24
CA SER A 360 -17.19 13.75 20.12
C SER A 360 -17.52 12.29 19.77
N PRO A 361 -18.39 11.60 20.54
CA PRO A 361 -18.71 10.17 20.34
C PRO A 361 -19.24 9.81 18.95
N ASN A 362 -19.87 10.77 18.28
CA ASN A 362 -20.46 10.62 16.95
C ASN A 362 -19.48 10.90 15.79
N ALA A 363 -18.18 11.12 16.07
CA ALA A 363 -17.17 11.39 15.06
C ALA A 363 -16.86 10.14 14.20
N VAL A 364 -17.63 9.95 13.13
CA VAL A 364 -17.51 8.80 12.20
C VAL A 364 -16.08 8.59 11.72
N ALA A 365 -15.37 9.65 11.32
CA ALA A 365 -13.99 9.57 10.85
C ALA A 365 -13.01 9.07 11.93
N ALA A 366 -13.24 9.40 13.21
CA ALA A 366 -12.43 8.92 14.32
C ALA A 366 -12.65 7.43 14.58
N HIS A 367 -13.88 6.91 14.45
CA HIS A 367 -14.15 5.46 14.50
C HIS A 367 -13.48 4.71 13.34
N ILE A 368 -13.48 5.27 12.12
CA ILE A 368 -12.80 4.67 10.95
C ILE A 368 -11.29 4.59 11.20
N ASN A 369 -10.66 5.69 11.58
CA ASN A 369 -9.20 5.73 11.75
C ASN A 369 -8.74 4.97 12.99
N LEU A 370 -9.55 4.93 14.07
CA LEU A 370 -9.35 4.00 15.18
C LEU A 370 -9.37 2.54 14.68
N GLY A 371 -10.32 2.18 13.81
CA GLY A 371 -10.37 0.87 13.15
C GLY A 371 -9.09 0.55 12.35
N ASN A 372 -8.62 1.50 11.54
CA ASN A 372 -7.38 1.38 10.76
C ASN A 372 -6.17 1.09 11.67
N VAL A 373 -6.00 1.90 12.72
CA VAL A 373 -4.86 1.80 13.67
C VAL A 373 -4.92 0.52 14.50
N LEU A 374 -6.11 0.10 14.96
CA LEU A 374 -6.30 -1.16 15.66
C LEU A 374 -5.98 -2.37 14.75
N GLN A 375 -6.35 -2.30 13.47
CA GLN A 375 -6.01 -3.33 12.48
C GLN A 375 -4.50 -3.43 12.27
N GLN A 376 -3.80 -2.30 12.08
CA GLN A 376 -2.33 -2.28 11.98
C GLN A 376 -1.62 -2.78 13.25
N SER A 377 -2.27 -2.61 14.41
CA SER A 377 -1.80 -3.13 15.70
C SER A 377 -2.21 -4.59 15.97
N GLY A 378 -2.83 -5.28 15.01
CA GLY A 378 -3.28 -6.67 15.14
C GLY A 378 -4.50 -6.89 16.04
N ARG A 379 -5.15 -5.82 16.53
CA ARG A 379 -6.32 -5.86 17.42
C ARG A 379 -7.63 -6.00 16.62
N LEU A 380 -7.67 -7.04 15.79
CA LEU A 380 -8.67 -7.20 14.72
C LEU A 380 -10.13 -7.17 15.21
N HIS A 381 -10.43 -7.77 16.36
CA HIS A 381 -11.80 -7.75 16.91
C HIS A 381 -12.26 -6.36 17.36
N GLU A 382 -11.36 -5.52 17.89
CA GLU A 382 -11.68 -4.14 18.25
C GLU A 382 -11.81 -3.25 17.00
N ALA A 383 -10.99 -3.50 15.97
CA ALA A 383 -11.13 -2.84 14.67
C ALA A 383 -12.51 -3.14 14.02
N VAL A 384 -12.98 -4.39 14.09
CA VAL A 384 -14.36 -4.75 13.68
C VAL A 384 -15.41 -3.94 14.46
N SER A 385 -15.22 -3.76 15.77
CA SER A 385 -16.14 -2.95 16.59
C SER A 385 -16.13 -1.48 16.15
N ALA A 386 -14.96 -0.89 15.95
CA ALA A 386 -14.81 0.51 15.54
C ALA A 386 -15.47 0.78 14.17
N TYR A 387 -15.22 -0.05 13.15
CA TYR A 387 -15.90 0.11 11.85
C TYR A 387 -17.42 -0.10 11.94
N ARG A 388 -17.90 -1.00 12.82
CA ARG A 388 -19.34 -1.18 13.06
C ARG A 388 -19.97 0.05 13.70
N GLN A 389 -19.28 0.74 14.62
CA GLN A 389 -19.74 2.01 15.18
C GLN A 389 -19.77 3.11 14.11
N ALA A 390 -18.73 3.22 13.27
CA ALA A 390 -18.73 4.16 12.14
C ALA A 390 -19.93 3.94 11.20
N LEU A 391 -20.25 2.67 10.87
CA LEU A 391 -21.38 2.31 10.01
C LEU A 391 -22.75 2.47 10.69
N ALA A 392 -22.84 2.32 12.01
CA ALA A 392 -24.06 2.59 12.76
C ALA A 392 -24.39 4.09 12.80
N LEU A 393 -23.37 4.93 12.91
CA LEU A 393 -23.49 6.40 12.85
C LEU A 393 -23.74 6.90 11.42
N ASN A 394 -23.08 6.33 10.42
CA ASN A 394 -23.29 6.68 9.01
C ASN A 394 -23.20 5.44 8.07
N PRO A 395 -24.34 4.87 7.64
CA PRO A 395 -24.37 3.72 6.74
C PRO A 395 -23.95 3.98 5.29
N SER A 396 -23.76 5.23 4.85
CA SER A 396 -23.44 5.58 3.44
C SER A 396 -21.95 5.73 3.14
N VAL A 397 -21.07 5.45 4.11
CA VAL A 397 -19.60 5.55 3.94
C VAL A 397 -19.03 4.29 3.28
N ALA A 398 -18.88 4.31 1.95
CA ALA A 398 -18.35 3.18 1.19
C ALA A 398 -16.98 2.65 1.68
N PRO A 399 -15.99 3.50 2.05
CA PRO A 399 -14.73 3.03 2.65
C PRO A 399 -14.89 2.20 3.92
N SER A 400 -15.88 2.51 4.78
CA SER A 400 -16.12 1.76 6.02
C SER A 400 -16.63 0.35 5.74
N HIS A 401 -17.52 0.19 4.75
CA HIS A 401 -17.97 -1.12 4.27
C HIS A 401 -16.80 -1.93 3.69
N TYR A 402 -15.95 -1.30 2.86
CA TYR A 402 -14.76 -1.93 2.29
C TYR A 402 -13.73 -2.38 3.35
N ASN A 403 -13.42 -1.52 4.33
CA ASN A 403 -12.46 -1.83 5.39
C ASN A 403 -12.99 -2.97 6.28
N LEU A 404 -14.27 -2.91 6.69
CA LEU A 404 -14.88 -3.98 7.49
C LEU A 404 -14.96 -5.30 6.71
N ALA A 405 -15.30 -5.28 5.42
CA ALA A 405 -15.31 -6.47 4.57
C ALA A 405 -13.91 -7.12 4.49
N THR A 406 -12.88 -6.32 4.26
CA THR A 406 -11.49 -6.78 4.15
C THR A 406 -10.99 -7.36 5.48
N LEU A 407 -11.35 -6.75 6.60
CA LEU A 407 -11.03 -7.24 7.93
C LEU A 407 -11.78 -8.54 8.27
N LEU A 408 -13.06 -8.66 7.92
CA LEU A 408 -13.84 -9.90 8.11
C LEU A 408 -13.31 -11.04 7.23
N ARG A 409 -12.85 -10.75 6.02
CA ARG A 409 -12.15 -11.73 5.18
C ARG A 409 -10.86 -12.23 5.83
N ALA A 410 -10.05 -11.33 6.39
CA ALA A 410 -8.82 -11.70 7.12
C ALA A 410 -9.09 -12.48 8.43
N LEU A 411 -10.33 -12.44 8.94
CA LEU A 411 -10.82 -13.20 10.09
C LEU A 411 -11.56 -14.49 9.70
N ASP A 412 -11.41 -14.98 8.46
CA ASP A 412 -12.09 -16.18 7.93
C ASP A 412 -13.64 -16.13 8.05
N ARG A 413 -14.21 -14.94 7.80
CA ARG A 413 -15.68 -14.70 7.81
C ARG A 413 -16.18 -14.22 6.44
N PRO A 414 -15.98 -15.00 5.36
CA PRO A 414 -16.27 -14.59 3.99
C PRO A 414 -17.75 -14.23 3.77
N HIS A 415 -18.68 -14.95 4.43
CA HIS A 415 -20.12 -14.72 4.32
C HIS A 415 -20.59 -13.38 4.88
N GLU A 416 -19.87 -12.79 5.86
CA GLU A 416 -20.14 -11.43 6.33
C GLU A 416 -19.42 -10.36 5.50
N ALA A 417 -18.30 -10.72 4.86
CA ALA A 417 -17.52 -9.80 4.02
C ALA A 417 -18.18 -9.50 2.66
N GLU A 418 -18.76 -10.51 1.99
CA GLU A 418 -19.40 -10.32 0.67
C GLU A 418 -20.48 -9.23 0.62
N PRO A 419 -21.51 -9.20 1.50
CA PRO A 419 -22.56 -8.18 1.44
C PRO A 419 -22.01 -6.77 1.68
N LEU A 420 -20.96 -6.63 2.51
CA LEU A 420 -20.30 -5.35 2.76
C LEU A 420 -19.51 -4.85 1.53
N TYR A 421 -18.76 -5.73 0.85
CA TYR A 421 -18.12 -5.36 -0.42
C TYR A 421 -19.15 -4.94 -1.48
N ARG A 422 -20.27 -5.67 -1.59
CA ARG A 422 -21.36 -5.30 -2.50
C ARG A 422 -21.97 -3.94 -2.12
N ARG A 423 -22.21 -3.68 -0.82
CA ARG A 423 -22.71 -2.39 -0.35
C ARG A 423 -21.73 -1.23 -0.62
N ALA A 424 -20.43 -1.45 -0.52
CA ALA A 424 -19.42 -0.45 -0.90
C ALA A 424 -19.51 -0.09 -2.40
N LEU A 425 -19.80 -1.07 -3.27
CA LEU A 425 -19.97 -0.86 -4.71
C LEU A 425 -21.32 -0.26 -5.10
N GLU A 426 -22.39 -0.52 -4.33
CA GLU A 426 -23.68 0.19 -4.49
C GLU A 426 -23.54 1.68 -4.17
N LEU A 427 -22.78 2.02 -3.13
CA LEU A 427 -22.53 3.40 -2.70
C LEU A 427 -21.52 4.13 -3.59
N ALA A 428 -20.52 3.41 -4.12
CA ALA A 428 -19.48 3.94 -4.98
C ALA A 428 -19.15 2.94 -6.12
N PRO A 429 -19.86 3.00 -7.25
CA PRO A 429 -19.67 2.07 -8.37
C PRO A 429 -18.24 2.02 -8.93
N ASP A 430 -17.48 3.11 -8.84
CA ASP A 430 -16.09 3.17 -9.32
C ASP A 430 -15.05 2.83 -8.24
N TYR A 431 -15.47 2.26 -7.11
CA TYR A 431 -14.54 1.87 -6.04
C TYR A 431 -13.78 0.58 -6.40
N HIS A 432 -12.73 0.72 -7.21
CA HIS A 432 -11.94 -0.39 -7.74
C HIS A 432 -11.32 -1.29 -6.67
N ASP A 433 -10.96 -0.75 -5.50
CA ASP A 433 -10.46 -1.55 -4.36
C ASP A 433 -11.51 -2.54 -3.84
N ALA A 434 -12.76 -2.08 -3.64
CA ALA A 434 -13.87 -2.94 -3.25
C ALA A 434 -14.20 -3.97 -4.34
N ARG A 435 -14.11 -3.58 -5.61
CA ARG A 435 -14.31 -4.50 -6.75
C ARG A 435 -13.26 -5.61 -6.78
N PHE A 436 -11.99 -5.27 -6.57
CA PHE A 436 -10.89 -6.24 -6.51
C PHE A 436 -10.96 -7.12 -5.24
N GLY A 437 -11.31 -6.53 -4.09
CA GLY A 437 -11.54 -7.24 -2.83
C GLY A 437 -12.67 -8.28 -2.94
N LEU A 438 -13.77 -7.92 -3.60
CA LEU A 438 -14.87 -8.83 -3.91
C LEU A 438 -14.45 -9.91 -4.92
N GLY A 439 -13.76 -9.55 -6.02
CA GLY A 439 -13.28 -10.52 -7.00
C GLY A 439 -12.39 -11.60 -6.37
N THR A 440 -11.39 -11.19 -5.60
CA THR A 440 -10.51 -12.12 -4.86
C THR A 440 -11.25 -12.96 -3.81
N LEU A 441 -12.25 -12.40 -3.12
CA LEU A 441 -13.13 -13.15 -2.22
C LEU A 441 -13.96 -14.21 -2.97
N LEU A 442 -14.56 -13.87 -4.11
CA LEU A 442 -15.39 -14.81 -4.86
C LEU A 442 -14.55 -15.92 -5.49
N LEU A 443 -13.35 -15.62 -5.97
CA LEU A 443 -12.40 -16.63 -6.43
C LEU A 443 -12.00 -17.61 -5.30
N SER A 444 -11.76 -17.12 -4.07
CA SER A 444 -11.43 -17.98 -2.92
C SER A 444 -12.61 -18.81 -2.39
N LEU A 445 -13.82 -18.51 -2.85
CA LEU A 445 -15.04 -19.30 -2.64
C LEU A 445 -15.38 -20.20 -3.85
N GLY A 446 -14.54 -20.24 -4.89
CA GLY A 446 -14.79 -21.01 -6.11
C GLY A 446 -15.86 -20.43 -7.05
N ARG A 447 -16.38 -19.22 -6.77
CA ARG A 447 -17.40 -18.52 -7.58
C ARG A 447 -16.75 -17.78 -8.76
N PHE A 448 -16.12 -18.55 -9.64
CA PHE A 448 -15.27 -18.06 -10.72
C PHE A 448 -15.97 -17.16 -11.74
N ASP A 449 -17.23 -17.46 -12.11
CA ASP A 449 -17.97 -16.70 -13.12
C ASP A 449 -18.08 -15.19 -12.80
N GLU A 450 -18.41 -14.86 -11.56
CA GLU A 450 -18.43 -13.47 -11.06
C GLU A 450 -17.02 -13.01 -10.66
N GLY A 451 -16.26 -13.88 -9.97
CA GLY A 451 -14.93 -13.56 -9.42
C GLY A 451 -13.94 -13.06 -10.47
N TRP A 452 -13.84 -13.73 -11.62
CA TRP A 452 -12.92 -13.35 -12.70
C TRP A 452 -13.26 -11.99 -13.31
N ARG A 453 -14.55 -11.69 -13.54
CA ARG A 453 -14.98 -10.39 -14.07
C ARG A 453 -14.59 -9.23 -13.15
N LEU A 454 -14.74 -9.43 -11.85
CA LEU A 454 -14.37 -8.42 -10.86
C LEU A 454 -12.85 -8.34 -10.65
N PHE A 455 -12.12 -9.44 -10.81
CA PHE A 455 -10.67 -9.51 -10.69
C PHE A 455 -9.92 -8.70 -11.78
N GLU A 456 -10.52 -8.47 -12.95
CA GLU A 456 -10.00 -7.54 -13.98
C GLU A 456 -9.90 -6.07 -13.51
N SER A 457 -10.58 -5.69 -12.42
CA SER A 457 -10.44 -4.36 -11.81
C SER A 457 -9.01 -4.03 -11.34
N ARG A 458 -8.12 -5.03 -11.24
CA ARG A 458 -6.67 -4.82 -11.03
C ARG A 458 -6.03 -3.88 -12.06
N TYR A 459 -6.56 -3.82 -13.29
CA TYR A 459 -6.10 -2.90 -14.32
C TYR A 459 -6.40 -1.42 -14.03
N ALA A 460 -7.33 -1.12 -13.11
CA ALA A 460 -7.66 0.24 -12.69
C ALA A 460 -6.93 0.68 -11.40
N LEU A 461 -6.13 -0.19 -10.79
CA LEU A 461 -5.46 0.05 -9.51
C LEU A 461 -3.97 0.41 -9.72
N PRO A 462 -3.56 1.68 -9.49
CA PRO A 462 -2.21 2.16 -9.85
C PRO A 462 -1.04 1.45 -9.16
N ARG A 463 -1.29 0.77 -8.03
CA ARG A 463 -0.30 -0.03 -7.30
C ARG A 463 0.11 -1.32 -8.02
N PHE A 464 -0.73 -1.83 -8.91
CA PHE A 464 -0.49 -3.09 -9.61
C PHE A 464 0.25 -2.89 -10.93
N LEU A 465 1.08 -3.87 -11.32
CA LEU A 465 1.82 -3.80 -12.58
C LEU A 465 0.87 -3.75 -13.78
N HIS A 466 -0.25 -4.48 -13.69
CA HIS A 466 -1.35 -4.57 -14.66
C HIS A 466 -1.78 -3.20 -15.21
N CYS A 467 -2.03 -2.24 -14.32
CA CYS A 467 -2.41 -0.87 -14.69
C CYS A 467 -1.36 -0.19 -15.59
N ARG A 468 -0.07 -0.46 -15.37
CA ARG A 468 1.03 0.06 -16.19
C ARG A 468 1.27 -0.76 -17.46
N THR A 469 0.96 -2.06 -17.47
CA THR A 469 1.05 -2.89 -18.69
C THR A 469 0.21 -2.34 -19.82
N LYS A 470 -1.03 -1.92 -19.53
CA LYS A 470 -1.93 -1.29 -20.51
C LYS A 470 -1.38 -0.01 -21.14
N ALA A 471 -0.58 0.77 -20.42
CA ALA A 471 0.09 1.96 -20.95
C ALA A 471 1.41 1.62 -21.69
N MET A 472 2.02 0.48 -21.38
CA MET A 472 3.29 0.02 -21.95
C MET A 472 3.13 -0.77 -23.25
N LEU A 473 2.00 -1.45 -23.42
CA LEU A 473 1.63 -2.21 -24.62
C LEU A 473 0.45 -1.49 -25.31
N PRO A 474 0.69 -0.58 -26.27
CA PRO A 474 -0.36 0.10 -27.03
C PRO A 474 -0.96 -0.81 -28.12
N LEU A 475 -1.29 -2.04 -27.73
CA LEU A 475 -1.77 -3.12 -28.56
C LEU A 475 -3.09 -3.64 -27.94
N PRO A 476 -4.09 -4.09 -28.72
CA PRO A 476 -5.34 -4.58 -28.15
C PRO A 476 -5.12 -5.72 -27.15
N GLN A 477 -5.67 -5.60 -25.95
CA GLN A 477 -5.73 -6.74 -25.02
C GLN A 477 -6.87 -7.65 -25.48
N TRP A 478 -6.57 -8.92 -25.80
CA TRP A 478 -7.55 -9.94 -26.16
C TRP A 478 -8.62 -10.10 -25.06
N GLN A 479 -9.89 -10.08 -25.45
CA GLN A 479 -11.06 -10.16 -24.56
C GLN A 479 -11.89 -11.45 -24.74
N GLY A 480 -11.39 -12.42 -25.50
CA GLY A 480 -12.11 -13.68 -25.81
C GLY A 480 -12.63 -13.76 -27.24
N GLU A 481 -12.25 -12.84 -28.12
CA GLU A 481 -12.56 -12.91 -29.55
C GLU A 481 -11.85 -14.11 -30.22
N PRO A 482 -12.34 -14.62 -31.37
CA PRO A 482 -11.69 -15.72 -32.07
C PRO A 482 -10.22 -15.42 -32.39
N LEU A 483 -9.33 -16.36 -32.03
CA LEU A 483 -7.88 -16.25 -32.27
C LEU A 483 -7.47 -16.78 -33.66
N THR A 484 -8.40 -17.28 -34.48
CA THR A 484 -8.14 -17.87 -35.79
C THR A 484 -7.27 -16.97 -36.67
N GLY A 485 -6.05 -17.42 -36.97
CA GLY A 485 -5.09 -16.69 -37.81
C GLY A 485 -4.34 -15.56 -37.10
N ARG A 486 -4.66 -15.26 -35.83
CA ARG A 486 -4.04 -14.16 -35.08
C ARG A 486 -2.72 -14.55 -34.42
N SER A 487 -1.88 -13.55 -34.24
CA SER A 487 -0.66 -13.56 -33.45
C SER A 487 -0.91 -12.95 -32.06
N LEU A 488 -0.60 -13.73 -31.02
CA LEU A 488 -0.89 -13.41 -29.63
C LEU A 488 0.40 -13.30 -28.82
N LEU A 489 0.57 -12.18 -28.12
CA LEU A 489 1.64 -11.97 -27.15
C LEU A 489 1.14 -12.23 -25.73
N VAL A 490 1.63 -13.29 -25.08
CA VAL A 490 1.27 -13.60 -23.69
C VAL A 490 2.26 -12.93 -22.75
N TRP A 491 1.81 -11.95 -21.98
CA TRP A 491 2.68 -11.09 -21.16
C TRP A 491 2.68 -11.49 -19.68
N GLN A 492 3.86 -11.73 -19.09
CA GLN A 492 4.00 -11.91 -17.64
C GLN A 492 3.80 -10.59 -16.90
N GLU A 493 2.75 -10.53 -16.07
CA GLU A 493 2.46 -9.45 -15.12
C GLU A 493 2.66 -9.85 -13.65
N ASP A 494 2.66 -11.15 -13.37
CA ASP A 494 2.64 -11.73 -12.02
C ASP A 494 3.85 -12.68 -11.81
N GLY A 495 3.87 -13.43 -10.70
CA GLY A 495 5.01 -14.22 -10.25
C GLY A 495 5.33 -15.44 -11.11
N LEU A 496 6.48 -16.07 -10.83
CA LEU A 496 6.90 -17.28 -11.55
C LEU A 496 5.93 -18.45 -11.33
N GLY A 497 5.37 -18.58 -10.13
CA GLY A 497 4.35 -19.57 -9.79
C GLY A 497 3.05 -19.35 -10.54
N ASP A 498 2.63 -18.10 -10.71
CA ASP A 498 1.47 -17.74 -11.52
C ASP A 498 1.64 -18.16 -12.98
N MET A 499 2.78 -17.84 -13.58
CA MET A 499 3.09 -18.28 -14.95
C MET A 499 3.03 -19.80 -15.08
N ILE A 500 3.54 -20.55 -14.10
CA ILE A 500 3.52 -22.02 -14.09
C ILE A 500 2.12 -22.60 -13.81
N GLN A 501 1.29 -21.94 -13.02
CA GLN A 501 -0.08 -22.41 -12.78
C GLN A 501 -0.97 -22.17 -14.00
N PHE A 502 -0.95 -20.96 -14.56
CA PHE A 502 -1.80 -20.56 -15.67
C PHE A 502 -1.17 -20.85 -17.05
N GLY A 503 0.07 -21.34 -17.11
CA GLY A 503 0.67 -21.83 -18.35
C GLY A 503 -0.13 -22.95 -19.03
N ARG A 504 -0.97 -23.66 -18.26
CA ARG A 504 -1.96 -24.63 -18.75
C ARG A 504 -2.95 -24.08 -19.78
N TYR A 505 -3.12 -22.76 -19.88
CA TYR A 505 -3.98 -22.13 -20.88
C TYR A 505 -3.26 -21.91 -22.23
N LEU A 506 -1.92 -21.99 -22.30
CA LEU A 506 -1.16 -21.80 -23.54
C LEU A 506 -1.56 -22.78 -24.66
N PRO A 507 -1.71 -24.10 -24.42
CA PRO A 507 -2.17 -25.03 -25.45
C PRO A 507 -3.60 -24.71 -25.92
N LEU A 508 -4.46 -24.22 -25.02
CA LEU A 508 -5.86 -23.86 -25.33
C LEU A 508 -5.92 -22.61 -26.23
N LEU A 509 -5.07 -21.61 -25.98
CA LEU A 509 -4.96 -20.42 -26.83
C LEU A 509 -4.49 -20.78 -28.25
N LYS A 510 -3.55 -21.72 -28.38
CA LYS A 510 -3.13 -22.26 -29.69
C LYS A 510 -4.26 -23.06 -30.35
N ALA A 511 -4.92 -23.95 -29.61
CA ALA A 511 -6.03 -24.76 -30.10
C ALA A 511 -7.26 -23.93 -30.54
N ALA A 512 -7.46 -22.74 -29.95
CA ALA A 512 -8.46 -21.75 -30.39
C ALA A 512 -8.13 -21.07 -31.75
N GLY A 513 -7.05 -21.49 -32.41
CA GLY A 513 -6.71 -21.11 -33.78
C GLY A 513 -5.66 -20.01 -33.90
N ALA A 514 -4.99 -19.61 -32.81
CA ALA A 514 -3.88 -18.66 -32.87
C ALA A 514 -2.80 -19.16 -33.85
N ALA A 515 -2.48 -18.35 -34.85
CA ALA A 515 -1.38 -18.65 -35.76
C ALA A 515 -0.04 -18.68 -35.01
N ARG A 516 0.11 -17.77 -34.04
CA ARG A 516 1.33 -17.62 -33.22
C ARG A 516 0.98 -17.27 -31.77
N VAL A 517 1.65 -17.91 -30.82
CA VAL A 517 1.59 -17.64 -29.37
C VAL A 517 3.03 -17.54 -28.85
N ASP A 518 3.49 -16.32 -28.59
CA ASP A 518 4.79 -16.08 -27.96
C ASP A 518 4.59 -15.67 -26.48
N VAL A 519 5.40 -16.25 -25.59
CA VAL A 519 5.33 -15.99 -24.14
C VAL A 519 6.46 -15.05 -23.72
N VAL A 520 6.11 -13.96 -23.04
CA VAL A 520 7.06 -13.01 -22.46
C VAL A 520 7.21 -13.29 -20.97
N CYS A 521 8.39 -13.70 -20.54
CA CYS A 521 8.64 -14.03 -19.14
C CYS A 521 10.09 -13.80 -18.70
N GLU A 522 10.34 -13.88 -17.39
CA GLU A 522 11.69 -13.89 -16.81
C GLU A 522 12.52 -15.08 -17.31
N SER A 523 13.83 -14.86 -17.49
CA SER A 523 14.76 -15.85 -18.06
C SER A 523 14.76 -17.21 -17.34
N ALA A 524 14.49 -17.23 -16.04
CA ALA A 524 14.38 -18.43 -15.23
C ALA A 524 13.28 -19.42 -15.69
N LEU A 525 12.34 -18.96 -16.53
CA LEU A 525 11.25 -19.76 -17.08
C LEU A 525 11.42 -20.09 -18.58
N HIS A 526 12.43 -19.54 -19.25
CA HIS A 526 12.55 -19.60 -20.73
C HIS A 526 12.63 -21.02 -21.27
N ARG A 527 13.60 -21.79 -20.77
CA ARG A 527 13.80 -23.21 -21.13
C ARG A 527 12.62 -24.10 -20.75
N LEU A 528 11.81 -23.71 -19.75
CA LEU A 528 10.63 -24.48 -19.35
C LEU A 528 9.48 -24.25 -20.36
N PHE A 529 9.14 -22.98 -20.65
CA PHE A 529 8.07 -22.65 -21.59
C PHE A 529 8.37 -23.03 -23.04
N SER A 530 9.64 -23.10 -23.45
CA SER A 530 10.00 -23.59 -24.79
C SER A 530 9.68 -25.08 -25.01
N THR A 531 9.28 -25.82 -23.97
CA THR A 531 8.81 -27.22 -24.08
C THR A 531 7.28 -27.35 -24.14
N VAL A 532 6.56 -26.25 -23.91
CA VAL A 532 5.09 -26.26 -23.82
C VAL A 532 4.46 -26.34 -25.20
N GLU A 533 3.49 -27.23 -25.32
CA GLU A 533 2.77 -27.44 -26.57
C GLU A 533 1.97 -26.19 -26.96
N GLY A 534 2.15 -25.75 -28.22
CA GLY A 534 1.50 -24.56 -28.74
C GLY A 534 2.17 -23.22 -28.41
N VAL A 535 3.33 -23.22 -27.73
CA VAL A 535 4.20 -22.02 -27.64
C VAL A 535 5.14 -21.99 -28.84
N ASP A 536 5.09 -20.92 -29.63
CA ASP A 536 5.95 -20.74 -30.82
C ASP A 536 7.26 -20.00 -30.50
N GLY A 537 7.27 -19.21 -29.43
CA GLY A 537 8.43 -18.44 -29.00
C GLY A 537 8.39 -18.05 -27.52
N VAL A 538 9.57 -17.88 -26.91
CA VAL A 538 9.70 -17.34 -25.55
C VAL A 538 10.67 -16.17 -25.57
N LEU A 539 10.27 -15.05 -24.96
CA LEU A 539 10.92 -13.75 -25.07
C LEU A 539 11.20 -13.14 -23.69
N THR A 540 12.25 -12.32 -23.62
CA THR A 540 12.41 -11.41 -22.48
C THR A 540 11.46 -10.22 -22.61
N HIS A 541 11.11 -9.57 -21.50
CA HIS A 541 10.34 -8.31 -21.51
C HIS A 541 11.03 -7.19 -22.30
N GLU A 542 12.37 -7.21 -22.45
CA GLU A 542 13.11 -6.25 -23.27
C GLU A 542 12.93 -6.53 -24.76
N THR A 543 13.15 -7.78 -25.19
CA THR A 543 12.96 -8.22 -26.58
C THR A 543 11.51 -8.07 -27.04
N ALA A 544 10.55 -8.31 -26.14
CA ALA A 544 9.14 -8.13 -26.46
C ALA A 544 8.75 -6.64 -26.59
N LYS A 545 9.37 -5.72 -25.83
CA LYS A 545 9.13 -4.27 -25.97
C LYS A 545 9.58 -3.68 -27.30
N SER A 546 10.60 -4.24 -27.94
CA SER A 546 11.00 -3.81 -29.29
C SER A 546 10.19 -4.46 -30.41
N ARG A 547 9.35 -5.46 -30.08
CA ARG A 547 8.66 -6.33 -31.05
C ARG A 547 7.15 -6.48 -30.83
N TYR A 548 6.52 -5.75 -29.91
CA TYR A 548 5.07 -5.91 -29.65
C TYR A 548 4.21 -5.56 -30.88
N ASN A 549 4.72 -4.76 -31.82
CA ASN A 549 4.08 -4.47 -33.11
C ASN A 549 4.07 -5.67 -34.08
N ASP A 550 4.78 -6.76 -33.79
CA ASP A 550 4.75 -8.02 -34.56
C ASP A 550 3.48 -8.86 -34.27
N TYR A 551 2.56 -8.37 -33.43
CA TYR A 551 1.41 -9.12 -32.90
C TYR A 551 0.09 -8.38 -33.12
N ASP A 552 -1.01 -9.13 -33.26
CA ASP A 552 -2.36 -8.57 -33.42
C ASP A 552 -2.97 -8.15 -32.06
N CYS A 553 -2.63 -8.87 -30.99
CA CYS A 553 -3.15 -8.65 -29.66
C CYS A 553 -2.24 -9.25 -28.57
N TRP A 554 -2.46 -8.85 -27.32
CA TRP A 554 -1.78 -9.41 -26.15
C TRP A 554 -2.76 -9.91 -25.10
N THR A 555 -2.32 -10.77 -24.19
CA THR A 555 -3.09 -11.12 -22.99
C THR A 555 -2.21 -11.45 -21.80
N SER A 556 -2.82 -11.56 -20.64
CA SER A 556 -2.21 -12.01 -19.39
C SER A 556 -2.73 -13.40 -19.05
N LEU A 557 -1.87 -14.28 -18.54
CA LEU A 557 -2.30 -15.63 -18.15
C LEU A 557 -3.34 -15.61 -17.00
N LEU A 558 -3.42 -14.54 -16.20
CA LEU A 558 -4.47 -14.35 -15.20
C LEU A 558 -5.80 -13.81 -15.77
N SER A 559 -5.80 -13.26 -16.99
CA SER A 559 -7.04 -12.91 -17.71
C SER A 559 -7.59 -14.10 -18.50
N ALA A 560 -6.75 -15.04 -18.93
CA ALA A 560 -7.17 -16.20 -19.73
C ALA A 560 -8.36 -17.00 -19.13
N PRO A 561 -8.43 -17.29 -17.82
CA PRO A 561 -9.57 -17.98 -17.21
C PRO A 561 -10.93 -17.27 -17.40
N LEU A 562 -10.94 -15.93 -17.46
CA LEU A 562 -12.16 -15.16 -17.74
C LEU A 562 -12.64 -15.43 -19.17
N HIS A 563 -11.72 -15.29 -20.13
CA HIS A 563 -12.04 -15.31 -21.56
C HIS A 563 -12.35 -16.72 -22.08
N VAL A 564 -11.84 -17.78 -21.45
CA VAL A 564 -12.23 -19.18 -21.72
C VAL A 564 -13.30 -19.72 -20.76
N GLN A 565 -13.91 -18.87 -19.93
CA GLN A 565 -15.05 -19.18 -19.06
C GLN A 565 -14.78 -20.34 -18.07
N THR A 566 -13.61 -20.33 -17.42
CA THR A 566 -13.22 -21.36 -16.44
C THR A 566 -14.14 -21.38 -15.21
N THR A 567 -14.76 -22.53 -14.96
CA THR A 567 -15.42 -22.90 -13.72
C THR A 567 -14.53 -23.87 -12.92
N LEU A 568 -14.92 -24.24 -11.69
CA LEU A 568 -14.17 -25.26 -10.93
C LEU A 568 -14.04 -26.59 -11.67
N ASP A 569 -15.09 -27.01 -12.38
CA ASP A 569 -15.15 -28.29 -13.09
C ASP A 569 -14.49 -28.25 -14.48
N SER A 570 -14.15 -27.05 -14.98
CA SER A 570 -13.51 -26.84 -16.30
C SER A 570 -12.10 -26.27 -16.22
N ILE A 571 -11.44 -26.33 -15.05
CA ILE A 571 -10.01 -26.01 -14.92
C ILE A 571 -9.20 -26.95 -15.85
N PRO A 572 -8.37 -26.42 -16.77
CA PRO A 572 -7.58 -27.26 -17.67
C PRO A 572 -6.59 -28.15 -16.91
N SER A 573 -6.19 -29.26 -17.55
CA SER A 573 -5.20 -30.19 -16.98
C SER A 573 -3.93 -29.46 -16.51
N ALA A 574 -3.45 -29.81 -15.32
CA ALA A 574 -2.18 -29.30 -14.81
C ALA A 574 -0.97 -29.92 -15.53
N ALA A 575 -1.11 -31.11 -16.11
CA ALA A 575 -0.02 -31.84 -16.77
C ALA A 575 0.22 -31.33 -18.20
N TYR A 576 0.82 -30.15 -18.33
CA TYR A 576 1.13 -29.50 -19.62
C TYR A 576 2.63 -29.25 -19.84
N LEU A 577 3.46 -29.45 -18.81
CA LEU A 577 4.91 -29.28 -18.85
C LEU A 577 5.63 -30.57 -19.25
N LYS A 578 6.76 -30.45 -19.95
CA LYS A 578 7.63 -31.57 -20.34
C LYS A 578 9.01 -31.40 -19.70
N VAL A 579 9.65 -32.51 -19.34
CA VAL A 579 10.97 -32.52 -18.70
C VAL A 579 12.04 -32.84 -19.75
N ASP A 580 13.16 -32.12 -19.74
CA ASP A 580 14.32 -32.45 -20.57
C ASP A 580 14.95 -33.77 -20.10
N ALA A 581 14.96 -34.77 -20.99
CA ALA A 581 15.42 -36.12 -20.65
C ALA A 581 16.92 -36.18 -20.29
N SER A 582 17.75 -35.27 -20.82
CA SER A 582 19.19 -35.22 -20.53
C SER A 582 19.46 -34.65 -19.13
N ARG A 583 18.74 -33.59 -18.74
CA ARG A 583 18.77 -33.05 -17.37
C ARG A 583 18.16 -34.03 -16.37
N ALA A 584 17.08 -34.72 -16.73
CA ALA A 584 16.50 -35.76 -15.87
C ALA A 584 17.47 -36.93 -15.65
N ALA A 585 18.26 -37.30 -16.66
CA ALA A 585 19.32 -38.30 -16.49
C ALA A 585 20.42 -37.82 -15.53
N TYR A 586 20.92 -36.60 -15.72
CA TYR A 586 21.90 -35.96 -14.85
C TYR A 586 21.44 -35.94 -13.37
N TRP A 587 20.21 -35.52 -13.10
CA TRP A 587 19.70 -35.50 -11.72
C TRP A 587 19.43 -36.88 -11.15
N ARG A 588 18.96 -37.85 -11.96
CA ARG A 588 18.81 -39.25 -11.51
C ARG A 588 20.13 -39.87 -11.08
N GLU A 589 21.25 -39.56 -11.75
CA GLU A 589 22.59 -39.99 -11.33
C GLU A 589 23.00 -39.37 -9.99
N ARG A 590 22.76 -38.06 -9.80
CA ARG A 590 23.02 -37.39 -8.51
C ARG A 590 22.19 -37.99 -7.36
N LEU A 591 20.92 -38.28 -7.61
CA LEU A 591 20.01 -38.91 -6.64
C LEU A 591 20.27 -40.42 -6.42
N ALA A 592 21.03 -41.09 -7.28
CA ALA A 592 21.33 -42.52 -7.15
C ALA A 592 22.15 -42.87 -5.90
N HIS A 593 22.83 -41.89 -5.31
CA HIS A 593 23.64 -42.02 -4.09
C HIS A 593 22.80 -41.98 -2.80
N LEU A 594 21.51 -41.66 -2.89
CA LEU A 594 20.61 -41.64 -1.73
C LEU A 594 20.22 -43.08 -1.31
N PRO A 595 20.07 -43.36 -0.01
CA PRO A 595 19.56 -44.64 0.48
C PRO A 595 18.22 -45.06 -0.15
N PRO A 596 17.93 -46.37 -0.25
CA PRO A 596 16.63 -46.86 -0.69
C PRO A 596 15.49 -46.36 0.21
N GLY A 597 14.43 -45.84 -0.41
CA GLY A 597 13.28 -45.25 0.27
C GLY A 597 12.74 -44.02 -0.49
N PRO A 598 11.71 -43.36 0.04
CA PRO A 598 11.11 -42.20 -0.63
C PRO A 598 12.05 -41.00 -0.66
N ARG A 599 12.22 -40.40 -1.84
CA ARG A 599 12.98 -39.18 -2.07
C ARG A 599 12.06 -37.97 -2.00
N VAL A 600 12.26 -37.14 -0.98
CA VAL A 600 11.37 -36.02 -0.64
C VAL A 600 12.07 -34.68 -0.92
N GLY A 601 11.59 -33.94 -1.91
CA GLY A 601 12.03 -32.57 -2.15
C GLY A 601 11.44 -31.60 -1.12
N VAL A 602 12.22 -30.66 -0.60
CA VAL A 602 11.75 -29.68 0.41
C VAL A 602 12.03 -28.22 0.03
N VAL A 603 11.04 -27.35 0.27
CA VAL A 603 11.11 -25.87 0.19
C VAL A 603 10.39 -25.28 1.40
N TRP A 604 11.10 -24.54 2.25
CA TRP A 604 10.53 -23.98 3.50
C TRP A 604 10.39 -22.46 3.51
N LYS A 605 10.96 -21.76 2.53
CA LYS A 605 10.82 -20.30 2.39
C LYS A 605 10.44 -19.89 0.97
N GLY A 606 9.59 -18.88 0.89
CA GLY A 606 9.20 -18.23 -0.34
C GLY A 606 10.19 -17.15 -0.79
N ASN A 607 9.67 -16.19 -1.55
CA ASN A 607 10.40 -15.01 -1.97
C ASN A 607 10.14 -13.87 -0.96
N PRO A 608 11.15 -13.33 -0.27
CA PRO A 608 10.98 -12.27 0.75
C PRO A 608 10.34 -10.98 0.23
N ARG A 609 10.25 -10.80 -1.09
CA ARG A 609 9.56 -9.66 -1.73
C ARG A 609 8.04 -9.88 -1.90
N HIS A 610 7.51 -11.04 -1.55
CA HIS A 610 6.08 -11.36 -1.61
C HIS A 610 5.37 -10.81 -0.35
N HIS A 611 4.20 -10.17 -0.53
CA HIS A 611 3.49 -9.49 0.57
C HIS A 611 3.24 -10.39 1.79
N ASN A 612 2.80 -11.63 1.59
CA ASN A 612 2.55 -12.59 2.66
C ASN A 612 3.73 -13.54 2.98
N ASP A 613 4.98 -13.17 2.71
CA ASP A 613 6.13 -14.05 3.00
C ASP A 613 6.32 -14.34 4.50
N ALA A 614 6.15 -13.31 5.33
CA ALA A 614 6.33 -13.41 6.79
C ALA A 614 5.43 -14.45 7.49
N HIS A 615 4.25 -14.76 6.92
CA HIS A 615 3.35 -15.77 7.49
C HIS A 615 3.48 -17.14 6.82
N ARG A 616 3.86 -17.21 5.53
CA ARG A 616 3.94 -18.48 4.77
C ARG A 616 5.31 -19.14 4.78
N SER A 617 6.39 -18.37 4.94
CA SER A 617 7.74 -18.90 5.10
C SER A 617 7.99 -19.40 6.53
N MET A 618 8.84 -20.41 6.67
CA MET A 618 9.33 -20.86 7.98
C MET A 618 10.52 -20.02 8.45
N THR A 619 10.77 -20.02 9.77
CA THR A 619 11.90 -19.29 10.35
C THR A 619 13.26 -19.87 9.99
N SER A 620 13.36 -21.20 9.85
CA SER A 620 14.62 -21.93 9.65
C SER A 620 14.35 -23.38 9.22
N LEU A 621 15.37 -24.07 8.72
CA LEU A 621 15.38 -25.49 8.41
C LEU A 621 15.09 -26.36 9.65
N ALA A 622 15.41 -25.86 10.85
CA ALA A 622 15.06 -26.50 12.11
C ALA A 622 13.53 -26.54 12.38
N ALA A 623 12.72 -25.70 11.72
CA ALA A 623 11.27 -25.76 11.85
C ALA A 623 10.67 -27.05 11.25
N LEU A 624 11.37 -27.69 10.30
CA LEU A 624 10.98 -28.96 9.69
C LEU A 624 11.25 -30.19 10.59
N LEU A 625 11.64 -30.01 11.86
CA LEU A 625 12.02 -31.08 12.79
C LEU A 625 11.10 -32.32 12.80
N PRO A 626 9.75 -32.20 12.77
CA PRO A 626 8.88 -33.38 12.73
C PRO A 626 9.08 -34.25 11.47
N LEU A 627 9.44 -33.67 10.31
CA LEU A 627 9.65 -34.45 9.08
C LEU A 627 10.97 -35.23 9.10
N TRP A 628 12.02 -34.74 9.77
CA TRP A 628 13.30 -35.44 9.87
C TRP A 628 13.19 -36.79 10.59
N GLY A 629 12.11 -37.01 11.35
CA GLY A 629 11.78 -38.29 11.98
C GLY A 629 11.21 -39.35 11.03
N TRP A 630 11.05 -39.09 9.72
CA TRP A 630 10.52 -40.06 8.77
C TRP A 630 11.53 -41.18 8.47
N PRO A 631 11.31 -42.44 8.93
CA PRO A 631 12.25 -43.53 8.75
C PRO A 631 12.39 -43.91 7.27
N GLY A 632 13.64 -43.98 6.78
CA GLY A 632 13.96 -44.37 5.40
C GLY A 632 13.72 -43.30 4.34
N ALA A 633 13.20 -42.11 4.70
CA ALA A 633 13.09 -41.01 3.74
C ALA A 633 14.44 -40.32 3.53
N SER A 634 14.72 -39.95 2.27
CA SER A 634 15.88 -39.14 1.88
C SER A 634 15.41 -37.76 1.46
N PHE A 635 15.88 -36.69 2.13
CA PHE A 635 15.43 -35.34 1.84
C PHE A 635 16.39 -34.59 0.91
N VAL A 636 15.83 -33.83 -0.02
CA VAL A 636 16.58 -33.05 -1.02
C VAL A 636 16.11 -31.60 -0.97
N SER A 637 17.03 -30.66 -0.73
CA SER A 637 16.71 -29.24 -0.75
C SER A 637 16.46 -28.77 -2.18
N LEU A 638 15.27 -28.23 -2.41
CA LEU A 638 14.91 -27.47 -3.60
C LEU A 638 14.88 -25.95 -3.32
N GLN A 639 15.32 -25.53 -2.13
CA GLN A 639 15.33 -24.12 -1.71
C GLN A 639 16.31 -23.30 -2.57
N LYS A 640 15.84 -22.17 -3.09
CA LYS A 640 16.61 -21.21 -3.88
C LYS A 640 16.41 -19.79 -3.36
N GLY A 641 17.46 -18.98 -3.40
CA GLY A 641 17.46 -17.59 -2.95
C GLY A 641 17.61 -17.48 -1.44
N GLN A 642 16.54 -17.12 -0.73
CA GLN A 642 16.60 -16.89 0.70
C GLN A 642 16.93 -18.18 1.46
N ASP A 643 17.94 -18.10 2.33
CA ASP A 643 18.44 -19.18 3.19
C ASP A 643 18.86 -20.46 2.42
N GLU A 644 19.23 -20.31 1.15
CA GLU A 644 19.90 -21.33 0.34
C GLU A 644 21.23 -21.80 0.96
N GLU A 645 21.92 -20.92 1.70
CA GLU A 645 23.13 -21.25 2.47
C GLU A 645 22.83 -22.10 3.73
N GLU A 646 21.65 -21.96 4.34
CA GLU A 646 21.22 -22.80 5.47
C GLU A 646 21.14 -24.26 5.03
N ALA A 647 20.62 -24.50 3.82
CA ALA A 647 20.55 -25.81 3.20
C ALA A 647 21.92 -26.50 3.07
N GLN A 648 22.98 -25.73 2.79
CA GLN A 648 24.34 -26.23 2.53
C GLN A 648 25.09 -26.59 3.81
N ARG A 649 24.58 -26.20 4.99
CA ARG A 649 25.20 -26.47 6.31
C ARG A 649 24.19 -27.10 7.26
N PRO A 650 23.55 -28.24 6.89
CA PRO A 650 22.57 -28.89 7.74
C PRO A 650 23.25 -29.38 9.02
N HIS A 651 22.54 -29.32 10.14
CA HIS A 651 22.98 -29.97 11.37
C HIS A 651 22.94 -31.50 11.21
N ALA A 652 23.72 -32.23 12.01
CA ALA A 652 23.83 -33.70 11.91
C ALA A 652 22.50 -34.46 12.06
N TYR A 653 21.46 -33.85 12.65
CA TYR A 653 20.10 -34.42 12.78
C TYR A 653 19.17 -34.08 11.60
N GLN A 654 19.66 -33.38 10.57
CA GLN A 654 18.90 -32.93 9.40
C GLN A 654 19.41 -33.68 8.16
N PRO A 655 18.80 -34.82 7.77
CA PRO A 655 19.28 -35.67 6.68
C PRO A 655 18.94 -35.10 5.29
N LEU A 656 19.54 -33.95 4.95
CA LEU A 656 19.23 -33.13 3.78
C LEU A 656 20.38 -33.07 2.78
N LEU A 657 20.12 -33.44 1.52
CA LEU A 657 21.02 -33.24 0.39
C LEU A 657 20.77 -31.86 -0.27
N ALA A 658 21.77 -30.99 -0.24
CA ALA A 658 21.62 -29.56 -0.59
C ALA A 658 21.77 -29.25 -2.10
N LEU A 659 20.86 -29.72 -2.97
CA LEU A 659 21.00 -29.53 -4.43
C LEU A 659 20.51 -28.17 -4.98
N GLY A 660 19.70 -27.42 -4.23
CA GLY A 660 19.13 -26.14 -4.68
C GLY A 660 20.16 -25.12 -5.20
N HIS A 661 21.39 -25.14 -4.68
CA HIS A 661 22.44 -24.23 -5.13
C HIS A 661 22.94 -24.48 -6.56
N GLU A 662 22.79 -25.72 -7.04
CA GLU A 662 23.19 -26.15 -8.38
C GLU A 662 22.07 -25.93 -9.43
N LEU A 663 20.84 -25.64 -8.99
CA LEU A 663 19.72 -25.34 -9.87
C LEU A 663 19.92 -23.98 -10.55
N THR A 664 19.86 -24.00 -11.89
CA THR A 664 20.10 -22.82 -12.74
C THR A 664 18.81 -22.14 -13.20
N ASP A 665 17.76 -22.90 -13.49
CA ASP A 665 16.44 -22.41 -13.91
C ASP A 665 15.29 -23.37 -13.55
N PHE A 666 14.05 -23.03 -13.89
CA PHE A 666 12.88 -23.86 -13.60
C PHE A 666 12.79 -25.13 -14.47
N ALA A 667 13.45 -25.20 -15.64
CA ALA A 667 13.55 -26.44 -16.40
C ALA A 667 14.53 -27.43 -15.74
N ASP A 668 15.58 -26.91 -15.11
CA ASP A 668 16.51 -27.69 -14.32
C ASP A 668 15.89 -28.16 -13.00
N THR A 669 15.11 -27.28 -12.36
CA THR A 669 14.29 -27.60 -11.18
C THR A 669 13.26 -28.68 -11.51
N ALA A 670 12.62 -28.60 -12.68
CA ALA A 670 11.67 -29.62 -13.18
C ALA A 670 12.35 -30.99 -13.36
N ALA A 671 13.56 -30.99 -13.90
CA ALA A 671 14.35 -32.20 -14.11
C ALA A 671 14.86 -32.84 -12.81
N LEU A 672 15.14 -32.05 -11.78
CA LEU A 672 15.43 -32.58 -10.44
C LEU A 672 14.15 -33.15 -9.79
N ILE A 673 13.04 -32.40 -9.86
CA ILE A 673 11.72 -32.83 -9.38
C ILE A 673 11.27 -34.15 -10.02
N ASP A 674 11.64 -34.40 -11.28
CA ASP A 674 11.29 -35.66 -11.95
C ASP A 674 11.85 -36.91 -11.25
N GLY A 675 13.02 -36.80 -10.62
CA GLY A 675 13.66 -37.90 -9.88
C GLY A 675 13.18 -38.10 -8.43
N LEU A 676 12.17 -37.35 -7.98
CA LEU A 676 11.64 -37.35 -6.60
C LEU A 676 10.23 -37.95 -6.52
N ASP A 677 9.92 -38.57 -5.38
CA ASP A 677 8.65 -39.29 -5.14
C ASP A 677 7.56 -38.38 -4.52
N LEU A 678 7.98 -37.33 -3.83
CA LEU A 678 7.12 -36.35 -3.16
C LEU A 678 7.84 -35.00 -3.05
N ILE A 679 7.12 -33.91 -3.24
CA ILE A 679 7.60 -32.54 -2.97
C ILE A 679 6.80 -31.96 -1.80
N VAL A 680 7.48 -31.51 -0.75
CA VAL A 680 6.90 -30.72 0.35
C VAL A 680 7.34 -29.27 0.18
N SER A 681 6.39 -28.35 0.15
CA SER A 681 6.67 -26.93 -0.07
C SER A 681 5.76 -26.04 0.79
N VAL A 682 6.24 -24.88 1.21
CA VAL A 682 5.35 -23.75 1.50
C VAL A 682 4.76 -23.19 0.20
N ASP A 683 3.87 -22.22 0.24
CA ASP A 683 3.25 -21.64 -0.98
C ASP A 683 4.30 -20.95 -1.90
N THR A 684 4.75 -21.65 -2.94
CA THR A 684 5.82 -21.20 -3.85
C THR A 684 5.63 -21.71 -5.29
N SER A 685 6.35 -21.08 -6.22
CA SER A 685 6.48 -21.52 -7.61
C SER A 685 6.88 -23.00 -7.76
N THR A 686 7.65 -23.55 -6.81
CA THR A 686 8.09 -24.96 -6.84
C THR A 686 6.94 -25.92 -6.56
N ALA A 687 5.96 -25.52 -5.74
CA ALA A 687 4.74 -26.30 -5.51
C ALA A 687 3.91 -26.39 -6.79
N HIS A 688 3.69 -25.24 -7.46
CA HIS A 688 3.02 -25.18 -8.76
C HIS A 688 3.76 -26.00 -9.83
N LEU A 689 5.09 -25.95 -9.86
CA LEU A 689 5.91 -26.73 -10.79
C LEU A 689 5.72 -28.24 -10.58
N ALA A 690 5.88 -28.73 -9.34
CA ALA A 690 5.76 -30.14 -9.03
C ALA A 690 4.39 -30.71 -9.45
N ALA A 691 3.31 -30.02 -9.10
CA ALA A 691 1.97 -30.47 -9.45
C ALA A 691 1.63 -30.31 -10.94
N SER A 692 2.21 -29.32 -11.65
CA SER A 692 2.12 -29.20 -13.12
C SER A 692 2.97 -30.22 -13.89
N LEU A 693 3.89 -30.92 -13.21
CA LEU A 693 4.63 -32.08 -13.73
C LEU A 693 3.96 -33.42 -13.38
N GLY A 694 2.77 -33.40 -12.77
CA GLY A 694 2.08 -34.60 -12.30
C GLY A 694 2.68 -35.25 -11.06
N LYS A 695 3.68 -34.62 -10.40
CA LYS A 695 4.34 -35.18 -9.22
C LYS A 695 3.52 -34.91 -7.96
N PRO A 696 3.46 -35.86 -7.01
CA PRO A 696 2.82 -35.65 -5.71
C PRO A 696 3.43 -34.43 -5.00
N CYS A 697 2.60 -33.47 -4.61
CA CYS A 697 3.05 -32.25 -3.94
C CYS A 697 2.19 -31.94 -2.71
N TRP A 698 2.82 -31.71 -1.57
CA TRP A 698 2.15 -31.34 -0.33
C TRP A 698 2.51 -29.91 0.06
N VAL A 699 1.48 -29.07 0.23
CA VAL A 699 1.65 -27.63 0.45
C VAL A 699 1.31 -27.26 1.89
N LEU A 700 2.20 -26.51 2.52
CA LEU A 700 2.00 -25.87 3.83
C LEU A 700 1.48 -24.45 3.62
N LEU A 701 0.27 -24.18 4.10
CA LEU A 701 -0.38 -22.88 3.97
C LEU A 701 -0.46 -22.13 5.31
N PRO A 702 -0.26 -20.80 5.29
CA PRO A 702 -0.35 -19.97 6.49
C PRO A 702 -1.77 -19.94 7.05
N HIS A 703 -1.90 -19.60 8.33
CA HIS A 703 -3.20 -19.35 8.96
C HIS A 703 -3.84 -18.02 8.49
N HIS A 704 -3.03 -17.05 8.08
CA HIS A 704 -3.48 -15.71 7.68
C HIS A 704 -3.17 -15.41 6.22
N ASP A 705 -4.13 -14.76 5.56
CA ASP A 705 -4.07 -14.29 4.16
C ASP A 705 -3.57 -15.36 3.15
N PRO A 706 -4.07 -16.62 3.19
CA PRO A 706 -3.74 -17.62 2.19
C PRO A 706 -4.21 -17.15 0.81
N ASP A 707 -3.45 -17.46 -0.24
CA ASP A 707 -3.86 -17.06 -1.59
C ASP A 707 -5.19 -17.71 -1.98
N TRP A 708 -6.03 -16.95 -2.69
CA TRP A 708 -7.38 -17.35 -3.08
C TRP A 708 -7.43 -18.66 -3.86
N ARG A 709 -6.35 -19.04 -4.56
CA ARG A 709 -6.23 -20.28 -5.34
C ARG A 709 -6.38 -21.55 -4.52
N TRP A 710 -6.09 -21.49 -3.22
CA TRP A 710 -6.16 -22.64 -2.33
C TRP A 710 -7.59 -22.96 -1.87
N LEU A 711 -8.51 -21.98 -2.00
CA LEU A 711 -9.86 -22.00 -1.44
C LEU A 711 -9.85 -22.24 0.08
N HIS A 712 -11.02 -22.25 0.70
CA HIS A 712 -11.18 -22.40 2.15
C HIS A 712 -11.56 -23.84 2.54
N GLY A 713 -11.15 -24.25 3.76
CA GLY A 713 -11.71 -25.41 4.46
C GLY A 713 -11.43 -26.80 3.86
N ARG A 714 -10.42 -26.96 3.00
CA ARG A 714 -10.19 -28.18 2.21
C ARG A 714 -8.74 -28.67 2.21
N SER A 715 -8.53 -29.97 2.00
CA SER A 715 -7.19 -30.60 1.99
C SER A 715 -6.70 -31.01 0.60
N ASP A 716 -7.48 -30.77 -0.44
CA ASP A 716 -7.18 -30.96 -1.86
C ASP A 716 -6.98 -29.60 -2.55
N SER A 717 -6.64 -29.61 -3.84
CA SER A 717 -6.67 -28.41 -4.68
C SER A 717 -7.39 -28.68 -6.00
N PRO A 718 -8.51 -27.98 -6.30
CA PRO A 718 -9.17 -28.08 -7.62
C PRO A 718 -8.27 -27.71 -8.80
N TRP A 719 -7.23 -26.89 -8.56
CA TRP A 719 -6.23 -26.56 -9.57
C TRP A 719 -5.26 -27.71 -9.88
N TYR A 720 -5.17 -28.71 -8.99
CA TYR A 720 -4.21 -29.80 -9.03
C TYR A 720 -4.83 -31.12 -8.54
N PRO A 721 -5.89 -31.61 -9.19
CA PRO A 721 -6.65 -32.76 -8.74
C PRO A 721 -5.77 -34.02 -8.73
N GLY A 722 -5.78 -34.75 -7.62
CA GLY A 722 -5.01 -35.99 -7.43
C GLY A 722 -3.50 -35.84 -7.23
N THR A 723 -2.89 -34.71 -7.63
CA THR A 723 -1.45 -34.46 -7.45
C THR A 723 -1.13 -33.69 -6.17
N MET A 724 -2.02 -32.80 -5.72
CA MET A 724 -1.72 -31.89 -4.62
C MET A 724 -2.58 -32.10 -3.37
N ARG A 725 -1.94 -32.04 -2.19
CA ARG A 725 -2.59 -32.07 -0.87
C ARG A 725 -2.18 -30.84 -0.05
N VAL A 726 -3.13 -30.24 0.64
CA VAL A 726 -2.95 -29.01 1.42
C VAL A 726 -2.96 -29.31 2.92
N PHE A 727 -2.06 -28.68 3.66
CA PHE A 727 -1.94 -28.76 5.11
C PHE A 727 -1.92 -27.35 5.70
N TRP A 728 -2.96 -27.02 6.46
CA TRP A 728 -3.18 -25.69 7.03
C TRP A 728 -2.45 -25.51 8.35
N GLN A 729 -1.83 -24.35 8.54
CA GLN A 729 -1.34 -23.91 9.84
C GLN A 729 -2.55 -23.61 10.76
N PRO A 730 -2.70 -24.29 11.91
CA PRO A 730 -3.90 -24.14 12.75
C PRO A 730 -3.93 -22.83 13.53
N ARG A 731 -2.77 -22.22 13.77
CA ARG A 731 -2.58 -20.91 14.40
C ARG A 731 -1.29 -20.28 13.89
N ALA A 732 -1.26 -18.96 13.75
CA ALA A 732 -0.09 -18.20 13.30
C ALA A 732 1.21 -18.65 13.99
N GLY A 733 2.22 -19.02 13.18
CA GLY A 733 3.55 -19.43 13.64
C GLY A 733 3.68 -20.88 14.12
N ASN A 734 2.60 -21.64 14.29
CA ASN A 734 2.67 -23.05 14.69
C ASN A 734 2.71 -23.98 13.47
N TRP A 735 3.92 -24.28 13.00
CA TRP A 735 4.16 -25.24 11.91
C TRP A 735 4.27 -26.71 12.35
N SER A 736 4.38 -27.02 13.65
CA SER A 736 4.61 -28.40 14.11
C SER A 736 3.45 -29.33 13.76
N ALA A 737 2.21 -28.91 14.06
CA ALA A 737 1.02 -29.71 13.82
C ALA A 737 0.81 -30.13 12.35
N PRO A 738 0.90 -29.24 11.33
CA PRO A 738 0.79 -29.68 9.94
C PRO A 738 1.98 -30.54 9.49
N LEU A 739 3.18 -30.34 10.02
CA LEU A 739 4.35 -31.18 9.72
C LEU A 739 4.25 -32.58 10.34
N GLU A 740 3.71 -32.71 11.55
CA GLU A 740 3.37 -34.00 12.17
C GLU A 740 2.30 -34.74 11.36
N ALA A 741 1.26 -34.02 10.90
CA ALA A 741 0.25 -34.59 10.01
C ALA A 741 0.82 -35.03 8.65
N MET A 742 1.80 -34.29 8.11
CA MET A 742 2.56 -34.71 6.92
C MET A 742 3.39 -35.97 7.18
N LEU A 743 4.12 -36.05 8.31
CA LEU A 743 4.86 -37.27 8.68
C LEU A 743 3.94 -38.49 8.70
N GLN A 744 2.78 -38.40 9.39
CA GLN A 744 1.83 -39.51 9.47
C GLN A 744 1.26 -39.89 8.08
N ALA A 745 0.97 -38.90 7.25
CA ALA A 745 0.58 -39.14 5.85
C ALA A 745 1.70 -39.81 5.03
N GLY A 746 2.96 -39.47 5.30
CA GLY A 746 4.16 -40.03 4.66
C GLY A 746 4.33 -41.50 5.01
N LEU A 747 4.27 -41.82 6.30
CA LEU A 747 4.29 -43.18 6.81
C LEU A 747 3.16 -44.01 6.17
N GLN A 748 1.92 -43.51 6.15
CA GLN A 748 0.79 -44.22 5.54
C GLN A 748 0.96 -44.44 4.03
N ARG A 749 1.42 -43.43 3.28
CA ARG A 749 1.58 -43.50 1.82
C ARG A 749 2.68 -44.46 1.38
N PHE A 750 3.78 -44.55 2.14
CA PHE A 750 5.00 -45.28 1.74
C PHE A 750 5.29 -46.53 2.60
N ALA A 751 4.46 -46.86 3.60
CA ALA A 751 4.55 -48.13 4.33
C ALA A 751 4.29 -49.35 3.41
N LEU A 752 3.47 -49.21 2.38
CA LEU A 752 3.13 -50.28 1.42
C LEU A 752 4.27 -50.61 0.43
N THR A 753 5.39 -49.89 0.48
CA THR A 753 6.55 -50.08 -0.41
C THR A 753 7.77 -50.71 0.25
N GLN A 754 7.71 -51.08 1.54
CA GLN A 754 8.76 -51.93 2.10
C GLN A 754 8.50 -53.39 1.69
N PRO A 755 9.49 -54.10 1.10
CA PRO A 755 9.40 -55.53 0.93
C PRO A 755 9.35 -56.15 2.32
N VAL A 756 8.25 -56.85 2.63
CA VAL A 756 8.21 -57.74 3.80
C VAL A 756 9.28 -58.79 3.58
N SER A 757 10.38 -58.70 4.32
CA SER A 757 11.44 -59.71 4.31
C SER A 757 10.83 -61.03 4.78
N ALA A 758 10.54 -61.92 3.83
CA ALA A 758 10.07 -63.26 4.13
C ALA A 758 11.22 -64.04 4.80
N THR A 759 11.10 -64.20 6.12
CA THR A 759 11.89 -65.12 6.95
C THR A 759 11.42 -66.56 6.78
#